data_AF-A0A818MDY5-F1
#
_entry.id   AF-A0A818MDY5-F1
#
_cell.length_a   1.000
_cell.length_b   1.000
_cell.length_c   1.000
_cell.angle_alpha   90.00
_cell.angle_beta   90.00
_cell.angle_gamma   90.00
#
_symmetry.space_group_name_H-M   'P 1'
#
loop_
_entity.id
_entity.type
_entity.pdbx_description
1 polymer ?
#
loop_
_entity_poly.entity_id
_entity_poly.type
_entity_poly.pdbx_seq_one_letter_code
_entity_poly.pdbx_strand_id
1 'polypeptide(L)'
;MATKKTPEPLNKLSHSNSKNDHEHSHQSTHDQSQINCFFKACDREASEKLLRDAYTNYKQKNGIYMLRQSDRDESKFILSLIKDGRCFHYRTHHMGNGTFLDEKTEKIFNSLDELLEYYQTDGVRHLRCPLTISLRGHSLPAFAQRHSTTTVLHQAATKGQRDVILSILNDSNSPDIHSKNEEGNTPLHEACFFGRDDAVKVLLQAGANWKFVNRLGWTSLHQAALGNSPTVVDLLFSCAHADMDVRNPFNLYAPIHCAAACNSLETITTLITHDSPLRPLTENGETPYDLAIKHNGNECAEKLAAVRSKPAVSRRSSYYHGSLTNNQMRALLNYFKKHDGYFFVRQSSSVQDDYAISIIWQNRLIHEKLHKKNSNSYYYENRLHYHDSLEHAIDYFMKVYKGVVKPLSPEVAKAAYTNEFSPLPSQRSFSSSSKSLKLSNHVLHEPSSSDLMGTSEVNPFNTGRSQNVHNKQKMLSTIEKRLVNPLVNKRVVIIREEQLTVTKLLGEGNFGKVFAGEYREEHGQTVPVAIKALKATMDAKAREEMKKEAFVMKELSHPCIVRLYGVQELLLMGSLLDYLKTHVKNSIRSLFGLWITQIIHGMAYMERKRFVHRDLAARNILMQSHSRIKISDFGLSRSVDSNDYYVQHSDTPIPIAWYAPESLFRYKFTSKSDVWSFGVTMWEIYSFGQYPYGSMPTEEITQFIEANGRLQRPPGCSSSTYEIMLRCWVHEPHDRPSFPDLLKILANRSEFISAIQHFQALSKY
;
A
#
# COMPACT_ATOMS: atom_id res chain seq x y z
N MET A 1 -41.50 -33.23 31.78
CA MET A 1 -40.47 -32.91 32.81
C MET A 1 -39.16 -32.72 32.07
N ALA A 2 -38.38 -31.65 32.16
CA ALA A 2 -38.46 -30.46 33.00
C ALA A 2 -38.07 -29.21 32.19
N THR A 3 -38.57 -28.09 32.70
CA THR A 3 -38.70 -26.72 32.22
C THR A 3 -37.40 -25.99 31.85
N LYS A 4 -37.46 -25.23 30.74
CA LYS A 4 -36.56 -24.13 30.37
C LYS A 4 -36.66 -23.00 31.41
N LYS A 5 -35.53 -22.52 31.94
CA LYS A 5 -35.44 -21.29 32.74
C LYS A 5 -35.07 -20.10 31.85
N THR A 6 -35.95 -19.11 31.82
CA THR A 6 -35.73 -17.74 31.34
C THR A 6 -34.99 -16.91 32.40
N PRO A 7 -34.12 -15.95 32.04
CA PRO A 7 -33.64 -14.93 33.00
C PRO A 7 -34.59 -13.72 33.02
N GLU A 8 -35.00 -13.31 34.23
CA GLU A 8 -35.76 -12.09 34.53
C GLU A 8 -34.90 -10.81 34.44
N PRO A 9 -35.49 -9.63 34.16
CA PRO A 9 -34.80 -8.35 34.20
C PRO A 9 -34.97 -7.66 35.57
N LEU A 10 -33.86 -7.29 36.21
CA LEU A 10 -33.86 -6.45 37.41
C LEU A 10 -33.74 -4.97 37.03
N ASN A 11 -34.85 -4.26 37.12
CA ASN A 11 -34.95 -2.80 37.09
C ASN A 11 -35.55 -2.35 38.43
N LYS A 12 -34.77 -1.69 39.30
CA LYS A 12 -35.32 -0.88 40.40
C LYS A 12 -34.48 0.37 40.60
N LEU A 13 -35.13 1.51 40.37
CA LEU A 13 -34.77 2.84 40.84
C LEU A 13 -35.17 2.98 42.32
N SER A 14 -34.34 3.65 43.11
CA SER A 14 -34.78 4.33 44.34
C SER A 14 -33.92 5.60 44.56
N HIS A 15 -34.60 6.74 44.65
CA HIS A 15 -34.07 8.00 45.17
C HIS A 15 -33.97 7.95 46.70
N SER A 16 -32.89 8.50 47.28
CA SER A 16 -32.97 9.50 48.37
C SER A 16 -31.59 9.96 48.87
N ASN A 17 -31.39 11.28 48.80
CA ASN A 17 -30.75 12.21 49.73
C ASN A 17 -29.29 12.09 50.22
N SER A 18 -28.66 13.26 50.07
CA SER A 18 -27.43 13.81 50.66
C SER A 18 -27.04 13.36 52.07
N LYS A 19 -25.74 13.15 52.27
CA LYS A 19 -24.92 13.92 53.22
C LYS A 19 -23.43 13.74 52.90
N ASN A 20 -22.70 14.84 53.05
CA ASN A 20 -21.25 14.99 52.89
C ASN A 20 -20.50 14.00 53.79
N ASP A 21 -19.39 13.47 53.29
CA ASP A 21 -18.14 13.40 54.05
C ASP A 21 -16.94 13.46 53.09
N HIS A 22 -16.03 14.37 53.40
CA HIS A 22 -14.79 14.63 52.69
C HIS A 22 -13.75 13.58 53.07
N GLU A 23 -13.32 12.75 52.11
CA GLU A 23 -11.99 12.14 52.17
C GLU A 23 -11.30 12.20 50.80
N HIS A 24 -10.13 12.81 50.82
CA HIS A 24 -9.24 13.02 49.68
C HIS A 24 -8.84 11.68 49.05
N SER A 25 -9.26 11.44 47.81
CA SER A 25 -8.62 10.46 46.92
C SER A 25 -8.13 11.16 45.67
N HIS A 26 -6.83 11.02 45.41
CA HIS A 26 -6.20 11.39 44.16
C HIS A 26 -6.83 10.58 43.02
N GLN A 27 -7.77 11.20 42.29
CA GLN A 27 -8.29 10.65 41.04
C GLN A 27 -7.20 10.79 39.96
N SER A 28 -6.56 9.67 39.62
CA SER A 28 -5.89 9.51 38.33
C SER A 28 -6.98 9.48 37.25
N THR A 29 -7.13 10.57 36.53
CA THR A 29 -8.03 10.70 35.38
C THR A 29 -7.44 9.98 34.17
N HIS A 30 -7.68 8.67 34.01
CA HIS A 30 -7.51 7.96 32.73
C HIS A 30 -8.41 6.71 32.69
N ASP A 31 -9.73 6.92 32.64
CA ASP A 31 -10.69 5.85 32.35
C ASP A 31 -11.04 5.94 30.86
N GLN A 32 -10.29 5.24 30.02
CA GLN A 32 -10.63 5.07 28.60
C GLN A 32 -11.91 4.24 28.53
N SER A 33 -12.98 4.81 27.99
CA SER A 33 -14.31 4.20 27.92
C SER A 33 -14.30 2.85 27.18
N GLN A 34 -14.21 1.75 27.92
CA GLN A 34 -14.26 0.40 27.38
C GLN A 34 -15.63 0.17 26.70
N ILE A 35 -15.63 -0.12 25.40
CA ILE A 35 -16.86 -0.32 24.62
C ILE A 35 -17.51 -1.65 25.02
N ASN A 36 -18.45 -1.60 25.96
CA ASN A 36 -19.19 -2.77 26.44
C ASN A 36 -20.44 -3.03 25.60
N CYS A 37 -20.25 -3.41 24.33
CA CYS A 37 -21.33 -3.63 23.36
C CYS A 37 -21.31 -5.02 22.68
N PHE A 38 -20.46 -5.93 23.17
CA PHE A 38 -20.18 -7.20 22.52
C PHE A 38 -21.05 -8.35 23.03
N PHE A 39 -21.55 -9.16 22.11
CA PHE A 39 -22.38 -10.34 22.39
C PHE A 39 -21.76 -11.57 21.72
N LYS A 40 -21.26 -12.49 22.54
CA LYS A 40 -20.68 -13.76 22.08
C LYS A 40 -21.79 -14.69 21.60
N ALA A 41 -21.59 -15.34 20.45
CA ALA A 41 -22.47 -16.36 19.89
C ALA A 41 -23.96 -15.95 19.82
N CYS A 42 -24.24 -14.71 19.41
CA CYS A 42 -25.61 -14.22 19.24
C CYS A 42 -26.04 -14.39 17.78
N ASP A 43 -27.07 -15.21 17.56
CA ASP A 43 -27.66 -15.41 16.24
C ASP A 43 -28.42 -14.15 15.77
N ARG A 44 -28.87 -14.20 14.51
CA ARG A 44 -29.55 -13.06 13.91
C ARG A 44 -30.87 -12.75 14.63
N GLU A 45 -31.68 -13.75 14.92
CA GLU A 45 -33.02 -13.57 15.48
C GLU A 45 -32.97 -13.00 16.90
N ALA A 46 -32.08 -13.50 17.75
CA ALA A 46 -31.81 -12.98 19.08
C ALA A 46 -31.34 -11.53 19.02
N SER A 47 -30.44 -11.18 18.09
CA SER A 47 -29.96 -9.81 17.93
C SER A 47 -31.07 -8.84 17.49
N GLU A 48 -31.94 -9.26 16.56
CA GLU A 48 -33.07 -8.44 16.12
C GLU A 48 -34.09 -8.23 17.24
N LYS A 49 -34.34 -9.26 18.06
CA LYS A 49 -35.22 -9.15 19.23
C LYS A 49 -34.67 -8.13 20.25
N LEU A 50 -33.41 -8.27 20.64
CA LEU A 50 -32.75 -7.35 21.59
C LEU A 50 -32.77 -5.90 21.10
N LEU A 51 -32.52 -5.67 19.81
CA LEU A 51 -32.57 -4.33 19.22
C LEU A 51 -33.98 -3.74 19.16
N ARG A 52 -35.02 -4.54 18.88
CA ARG A 52 -36.42 -4.09 18.88
C ARG A 52 -36.93 -3.78 20.29
N ASP A 53 -36.56 -4.61 21.27
CA ASP A 53 -36.88 -4.38 22.68
C ASP A 53 -36.21 -3.08 23.16
N ALA A 54 -34.93 -2.88 22.81
CA ALA A 54 -34.22 -1.64 23.08
C ALA A 54 -34.83 -0.43 22.37
N TYR A 55 -35.22 -0.56 21.10
CA TYR A 55 -35.89 0.52 20.35
C TYR A 55 -37.17 0.98 21.02
N THR A 56 -37.96 0.06 21.57
CA THR A 56 -39.16 0.40 22.34
C THR A 56 -38.80 1.10 23.66
N ASN A 57 -37.83 0.56 24.41
CA ASN A 57 -37.39 1.10 25.70
C ASN A 57 -36.76 2.50 25.58
N TYR A 58 -36.05 2.77 24.48
CA TYR A 58 -35.42 4.06 24.20
C TYR A 58 -36.32 5.02 23.39
N LYS A 59 -37.64 4.88 23.50
CA LYS A 59 -38.63 5.77 22.86
C LYS A 59 -38.43 5.91 21.34
N GLN A 60 -38.20 4.79 20.67
CA GLN A 60 -38.05 4.71 19.20
C GLN A 60 -36.89 5.52 18.63
N LYS A 61 -35.80 5.67 19.40
CA LYS A 61 -34.57 6.33 18.91
C LYS A 61 -33.83 5.46 17.88
N ASN A 62 -33.50 6.05 16.75
CA ASN A 62 -32.68 5.43 15.71
C ASN A 62 -31.20 5.38 16.10
N GLY A 63 -30.48 4.38 15.59
CA GLY A 63 -29.04 4.24 15.78
C GLY A 63 -28.62 3.45 17.01
N ILE A 64 -29.53 2.72 17.65
CA ILE A 64 -29.16 1.75 18.71
C ILE A 64 -28.43 0.59 18.04
N TYR A 65 -27.28 0.19 18.57
CA TYR A 65 -26.41 -0.80 17.96
C TYR A 65 -25.79 -1.78 18.96
N MET A 66 -25.35 -2.93 18.44
CA MET A 66 -24.61 -3.97 19.17
C MET A 66 -23.61 -4.66 18.23
N LEU A 67 -22.50 -5.15 18.77
CA LEU A 67 -21.56 -5.98 18.03
C LEU A 67 -21.72 -7.44 18.48
N ARG A 68 -21.78 -8.37 17.53
CA ARG A 68 -21.91 -9.80 17.83
C ARG A 68 -20.94 -10.65 17.02
N GLN A 69 -20.48 -11.74 17.61
CA GLN A 69 -19.76 -12.78 16.88
C GLN A 69 -20.76 -13.77 16.28
N SER A 70 -20.50 -14.24 15.06
CA SER A 70 -21.36 -15.23 14.42
C SER A 70 -21.30 -16.55 15.20
N ASP A 71 -22.47 -17.17 15.35
CA ASP A 71 -22.69 -18.52 15.91
C ASP A 71 -22.17 -19.64 15.00
N ARG A 72 -22.08 -19.40 13.69
CA ARG A 72 -21.64 -20.38 12.67
C ARG A 72 -20.17 -20.26 12.26
N ASP A 73 -19.56 -19.11 12.50
CA ASP A 73 -18.21 -18.79 11.99
C ASP A 73 -17.52 -17.81 12.93
N GLU A 74 -16.58 -18.33 13.72
CA GLU A 74 -15.84 -17.54 14.71
C GLU A 74 -15.00 -16.42 14.10
N SER A 75 -14.71 -16.50 12.79
CA SER A 75 -14.04 -15.43 12.05
C SER A 75 -14.97 -14.27 11.67
N LYS A 76 -16.28 -14.39 11.86
CA LYS A 76 -17.25 -13.37 11.46
C LYS A 76 -17.77 -12.58 12.65
N PHE A 77 -17.63 -11.27 12.56
CA PHE A 77 -18.22 -10.28 13.46
C PHE A 77 -19.28 -9.49 12.71
N ILE A 78 -20.37 -9.13 13.39
CA ILE A 78 -21.51 -8.46 12.81
C ILE A 78 -21.88 -7.26 13.67
N LEU A 79 -21.81 -6.07 13.08
CA LEU A 79 -22.40 -4.85 13.63
C LEU A 79 -23.89 -4.84 13.28
N SER A 80 -24.74 -4.90 14.29
CA SER A 80 -26.19 -4.87 14.13
C SER A 80 -26.74 -3.56 14.69
N LEU A 81 -27.60 -2.86 13.93
CA LEU A 81 -28.20 -1.59 14.33
C LEU A 81 -29.67 -1.50 13.93
N ILE A 82 -30.44 -0.62 14.57
CA ILE A 82 -31.88 -0.41 14.27
C ILE A 82 -32.19 1.02 13.80
N LYS A 83 -33.05 1.12 12.78
CA LYS A 83 -33.60 2.37 12.25
C LYS A 83 -35.04 2.16 11.83
N ASP A 84 -35.95 3.01 12.28
CA ASP A 84 -37.37 3.01 11.92
C ASP A 84 -38.01 1.62 12.16
N GLY A 85 -37.66 0.99 13.28
CA GLY A 85 -38.11 -0.37 13.65
C GLY A 85 -37.48 -1.52 12.86
N ARG A 86 -36.60 -1.24 11.88
CA ARG A 86 -35.92 -2.26 11.05
C ARG A 86 -34.46 -2.46 11.46
N CYS A 87 -34.03 -3.71 11.55
CA CYS A 87 -32.66 -4.08 11.89
C CYS A 87 -31.79 -4.19 10.63
N PHE A 88 -30.55 -3.71 10.72
CA PHE A 88 -29.53 -3.74 9.68
C PHE A 88 -28.27 -4.41 10.23
N HIS A 89 -27.59 -5.19 9.40
CA HIS A 89 -26.41 -5.97 9.80
C HIS A 89 -25.26 -5.74 8.82
N TYR A 90 -24.09 -5.39 9.34
CA TYR A 90 -22.86 -5.17 8.59
C TYR A 90 -21.83 -6.20 9.05
N ARG A 91 -21.22 -6.89 8.10
CA ARG A 91 -20.33 -8.02 8.38
C ARG A 91 -18.87 -7.60 8.31
N THR A 92 -18.09 -8.21 9.17
CA THR A 92 -16.65 -8.00 9.31
C THR A 92 -15.97 -9.35 9.46
N HIS A 93 -14.90 -9.59 8.71
CA HIS A 93 -14.11 -10.80 8.74
C HIS A 93 -12.81 -10.61 9.51
N HIS A 94 -12.58 -11.43 10.52
CA HIS A 94 -11.29 -11.57 11.16
C HIS A 94 -10.35 -12.35 10.23
N MET A 95 -9.24 -11.73 9.84
CA MET A 95 -8.32 -12.26 8.84
C MET A 95 -7.34 -13.31 9.40
N GLY A 96 -7.42 -13.64 10.70
CA GLY A 96 -6.54 -14.61 11.37
C GLY A 96 -5.17 -14.05 11.78
N ASN A 97 -4.83 -12.84 11.32
CA ASN A 97 -3.65 -12.06 11.71
C ASN A 97 -3.96 -10.98 12.76
N GLY A 98 -5.11 -11.04 13.43
CA GLY A 98 -5.51 -10.04 14.42
C GLY A 98 -5.97 -8.71 13.81
N THR A 99 -6.33 -8.70 12.52
CA THR A 99 -6.99 -7.57 11.83
C THR A 99 -8.37 -7.96 11.30
N PHE A 100 -9.19 -6.95 11.02
CA PHE A 100 -10.60 -7.10 10.70
C PHE A 100 -10.93 -6.41 9.37
N LEU A 101 -11.33 -7.18 8.36
CA LEU A 101 -11.79 -6.69 7.07
C LEU A 101 -13.30 -6.41 7.13
N ASP A 102 -13.69 -5.16 6.97
CA ASP A 102 -15.09 -4.76 6.86
C ASP A 102 -15.61 -5.00 5.44
N GLU A 103 -16.63 -5.87 5.28
CA GLU A 103 -17.18 -6.21 3.96
C GLU A 103 -17.82 -4.99 3.28
N LYS A 104 -18.27 -3.99 4.06
CA LYS A 104 -19.02 -2.85 3.53
C LYS A 104 -18.14 -1.77 2.92
N THR A 105 -16.97 -1.53 3.51
CA THR A 105 -16.03 -0.47 3.10
C THR A 105 -14.73 -1.02 2.52
N GLU A 106 -14.54 -2.34 2.55
CA GLU A 106 -13.30 -3.05 2.17
C GLU A 106 -12.06 -2.56 2.92
N LYS A 107 -12.26 -1.91 4.07
CA LYS A 107 -11.20 -1.41 4.93
C LYS A 107 -10.78 -2.47 5.92
N ILE A 108 -9.49 -2.47 6.24
CA ILE A 108 -8.89 -3.30 7.28
C ILE A 108 -8.70 -2.44 8.53
N PHE A 109 -9.17 -2.94 9.66
CA PHE A 109 -9.04 -2.32 10.98
C PHE A 109 -8.18 -3.19 11.90
N ASN A 110 -7.39 -2.58 12.80
CA ASN A 110 -6.52 -3.33 13.71
C ASN A 110 -7.29 -3.86 14.93
N SER A 111 -8.47 -3.29 15.20
CA SER A 111 -9.38 -3.70 16.26
C SER A 111 -10.83 -3.44 15.86
N LEU A 112 -11.78 -4.06 16.58
CA LEU A 112 -13.20 -3.79 16.39
C LEU A 112 -13.63 -2.44 16.99
N ASP A 113 -12.90 -1.93 17.98
CA ASP A 113 -13.11 -0.57 18.50
C ASP A 113 -12.81 0.49 17.43
N GLU A 114 -11.70 0.36 16.69
CA GLU A 114 -11.36 1.26 15.58
C GLU A 114 -12.44 1.26 14.49
N LEU A 115 -13.01 0.08 14.20
CA LEU A 115 -14.13 -0.05 13.27
C LEU A 115 -15.38 0.70 13.77
N LEU A 116 -15.71 0.59 15.06
CA LEU A 116 -16.86 1.29 15.65
C LEU A 116 -16.65 2.81 15.66
N GLU A 117 -15.46 3.29 16.02
CA GLU A 117 -15.10 4.71 15.99
C GLU A 117 -15.17 5.27 14.56
N TYR A 118 -14.66 4.51 13.59
CA TYR A 118 -14.79 4.86 12.19
C TYR A 118 -16.25 5.03 11.80
N TYR A 119 -17.12 4.08 12.17
CA TYR A 119 -18.55 4.17 11.88
C TYR A 119 -19.30 5.27 12.65
N GLN A 120 -18.74 5.78 13.75
CA GLN A 120 -19.26 6.94 14.47
C GLN A 120 -18.82 8.28 13.86
N THR A 121 -17.75 8.30 13.05
CA THR A 121 -17.13 9.51 12.49
C THR A 121 -17.18 9.51 10.96
N ASP A 122 -16.12 9.08 10.29
CA ASP A 122 -15.95 9.11 8.84
C ASP A 122 -16.82 8.10 8.08
N GLY A 123 -17.19 7.02 8.76
CA GLY A 123 -17.89 5.85 8.24
C GLY A 123 -19.41 5.96 8.28
N VAL A 124 -19.97 7.00 8.92
CA VAL A 124 -21.42 7.19 9.09
C VAL A 124 -22.17 7.13 7.76
N ARG A 125 -21.57 7.67 6.69
CA ARG A 125 -22.13 7.65 5.32
C ARG A 125 -22.36 6.25 4.74
N HIS A 126 -21.65 5.25 5.26
CA HIS A 126 -21.76 3.85 4.82
C HIS A 126 -22.84 3.09 5.61
N LEU A 127 -23.35 3.67 6.70
CA LEU A 127 -24.45 3.15 7.51
C LEU A 127 -25.81 3.76 7.11
N ARG A 128 -26.89 3.04 7.41
CA ARG A 128 -28.27 3.52 7.18
C ARG A 128 -28.69 4.64 8.15
N CYS A 129 -28.07 4.71 9.32
CA CYS A 129 -28.17 5.81 10.28
C CYS A 129 -26.89 5.87 11.14
N PRO A 130 -26.58 7.02 11.77
CA PRO A 130 -25.48 7.13 12.71
C PRO A 130 -25.65 6.16 13.89
N LEU A 131 -24.52 5.69 14.44
CA LEU A 131 -24.50 4.94 15.70
C LEU A 131 -24.71 5.93 16.86
N THR A 132 -25.77 5.76 17.64
CA THR A 132 -26.16 6.71 18.70
C THR A 132 -26.10 6.09 20.09
N ILE A 133 -26.65 4.88 20.27
CA ILE A 133 -26.76 4.23 21.58
C ILE A 133 -26.16 2.83 21.49
N SER A 134 -25.12 2.58 22.28
CA SER A 134 -24.56 1.24 22.45
C SER A 134 -25.45 0.40 23.36
N LEU A 135 -25.91 -0.75 22.88
CA LEU A 135 -26.58 -1.73 23.73
C LEU A 135 -25.55 -2.39 24.66
N ARG A 136 -25.83 -2.40 25.97
CA ARG A 136 -24.89 -2.91 26.97
C ARG A 136 -24.72 -4.43 26.86
N GLY A 137 -23.50 -4.87 26.58
CA GLY A 137 -23.09 -6.27 26.49
C GLY A 137 -21.81 -6.54 27.28
N HIS A 138 -21.04 -7.54 26.85
CA HIS A 138 -19.70 -7.81 27.35
C HIS A 138 -18.66 -6.88 26.72
N SER A 139 -17.46 -6.86 27.28
CA SER A 139 -16.29 -6.26 26.64
C SER A 139 -15.86 -7.11 25.44
N LEU A 140 -15.24 -6.47 24.44
CA LEU A 140 -14.68 -7.18 23.29
C LEU A 140 -13.62 -8.20 23.73
N PRO A 141 -13.38 -9.28 22.97
CA PRO A 141 -12.20 -10.13 23.19
C PRO A 141 -10.92 -9.30 23.11
N ALA A 142 -9.91 -9.59 23.94
CA ALA A 142 -8.70 -8.77 24.03
C ALA A 142 -7.96 -8.61 22.69
N PHE A 143 -7.91 -9.66 21.86
CA PHE A 143 -7.32 -9.57 20.51
C PHE A 143 -8.07 -8.61 19.55
N ALA A 144 -9.33 -8.33 19.86
CA ALA A 144 -10.20 -7.47 19.08
C ALA A 144 -10.36 -6.06 19.68
N GLN A 145 -9.76 -5.82 20.86
CA GLN A 145 -9.75 -4.53 21.51
C GLN A 145 -8.69 -3.61 20.91
N ARG A 146 -8.89 -2.30 21.04
CA ARG A 146 -7.84 -1.31 20.77
C ARG A 146 -6.61 -1.60 21.63
N HIS A 147 -5.45 -1.26 21.09
CA HIS A 147 -4.16 -1.33 21.77
C HIS A 147 -4.25 -0.70 23.17
N SER A 148 -3.97 -1.51 24.19
CA SER A 148 -4.06 -1.12 25.60
C SER A 148 -2.67 -0.82 26.17
N THR A 149 -2.60 -0.47 27.45
CA THR A 149 -1.32 -0.33 28.16
C THR A 149 -0.56 -1.66 28.22
N THR A 150 0.76 -1.57 28.36
CA THR A 150 1.67 -2.72 28.49
C THR A 150 1.32 -3.56 29.72
N THR A 151 0.82 -4.78 29.50
CA THR A 151 0.43 -5.70 30.60
C THR A 151 1.65 -6.31 31.30
N VAL A 152 1.43 -6.91 32.48
CA VAL A 152 2.49 -7.64 33.22
C VAL A 152 3.07 -8.78 32.38
N LEU A 153 2.24 -9.43 31.55
CA LEU A 153 2.67 -10.49 30.65
C LEU A 153 3.65 -9.99 29.57
N HIS A 154 3.44 -8.77 29.04
CA HIS A 154 4.42 -8.15 28.13
C HIS A 154 5.76 -7.93 28.82
N GLN A 155 5.75 -7.38 30.05
CA GLN A 155 7.00 -7.13 30.78
C GLN A 155 7.76 -8.42 31.11
N ALA A 156 7.04 -9.47 31.51
CA ALA A 156 7.62 -10.78 31.77
C ALA A 156 8.21 -11.39 30.48
N ALA A 157 7.52 -11.25 29.35
CA ALA A 157 7.98 -11.66 28.03
C ALA A 157 9.24 -10.90 27.58
N THR A 158 9.26 -9.57 27.67
CA THR A 158 10.44 -8.72 27.38
C THR A 158 11.67 -9.12 28.20
N LYS A 159 11.46 -9.47 29.48
CA LYS A 159 12.54 -9.89 30.39
C LYS A 159 12.94 -11.36 30.27
N GLY A 160 12.16 -12.18 29.55
CA GLY A 160 12.40 -13.62 29.43
C GLY A 160 12.11 -14.40 30.73
N GLN A 161 11.22 -13.90 31.59
CA GLN A 161 10.93 -14.51 32.89
C GLN A 161 9.95 -15.68 32.75
N ARG A 162 10.47 -16.83 32.30
CA ARG A 162 9.71 -18.06 32.02
C ARG A 162 8.72 -18.45 33.12
N ASP A 163 9.16 -18.49 34.37
CA ASP A 163 8.32 -18.96 35.48
C ASP A 163 7.22 -17.96 35.84
N VAL A 164 7.50 -16.66 35.68
CA VAL A 164 6.49 -15.60 35.84
C VAL A 164 5.43 -15.70 34.74
N ILE A 165 5.84 -15.96 33.49
CA ILE A 165 4.91 -16.19 32.37
C ILE A 165 4.02 -17.40 32.66
N LEU A 166 4.58 -18.52 33.11
CA LEU A 166 3.79 -19.71 33.47
C LEU A 166 2.81 -19.45 34.62
N SER A 167 3.26 -18.73 35.65
CA SER A 167 2.40 -18.34 36.78
C SER A 167 1.23 -17.47 36.31
N ILE A 168 1.50 -16.47 35.47
CA ILE A 168 0.48 -15.58 34.92
C ILE A 168 -0.51 -16.36 34.06
N LEU A 169 -0.04 -17.24 33.17
CA LEU A 169 -0.92 -17.99 32.25
C LEU A 169 -1.77 -19.06 32.95
N ASN A 170 -1.37 -19.51 34.14
CA ASN A 170 -2.14 -20.46 34.95
C ASN A 170 -3.17 -19.79 35.88
N ASP A 171 -3.13 -18.45 36.02
CA ASP A 171 -4.10 -17.71 36.82
C ASP A 171 -5.44 -17.59 36.10
N SER A 172 -6.54 -17.74 36.84
CA SER A 172 -7.91 -17.57 36.32
C SER A 172 -8.19 -16.14 35.87
N ASN A 173 -7.44 -15.16 36.38
CA ASN A 173 -7.54 -13.75 36.00
C ASN A 173 -6.40 -13.30 35.07
N SER A 174 -5.78 -14.25 34.34
CA SER A 174 -4.66 -13.95 33.45
C SER A 174 -5.05 -12.98 32.33
N PRO A 175 -4.20 -11.99 31.97
CA PRO A 175 -4.39 -11.23 30.76
C PRO A 175 -4.32 -12.15 29.54
N ASP A 176 -5.18 -11.91 28.55
CA ASP A 176 -5.20 -12.68 27.31
C ASP A 176 -3.82 -12.70 26.64
N ILE A 177 -3.37 -13.88 26.21
CA ILE A 177 -2.05 -14.11 25.62
C ILE A 177 -1.81 -13.32 24.32
N HIS A 178 -2.88 -12.80 23.71
CA HIS A 178 -2.84 -11.97 22.50
C HIS A 178 -3.20 -10.51 22.75
N SER A 179 -3.26 -10.07 24.02
CA SER A 179 -3.41 -8.65 24.37
C SER A 179 -2.35 -7.83 23.65
N LYS A 180 -2.73 -6.69 23.07
CA LYS A 180 -1.82 -5.80 22.34
C LYS A 180 -1.46 -4.58 23.20
N ASN A 181 -0.17 -4.28 23.36
CA ASN A 181 0.30 -3.05 24.01
C ASN A 181 0.11 -1.81 23.10
N GLU A 182 0.60 -0.64 23.54
CA GLU A 182 0.46 0.66 22.83
C GLU A 182 1.04 0.67 21.41
N GLU A 183 2.05 -0.17 21.14
CA GLU A 183 2.68 -0.35 19.83
C GLU A 183 1.94 -1.38 18.96
N GLY A 184 0.92 -2.03 19.52
CA GLY A 184 0.19 -3.14 18.91
C GLY A 184 0.90 -4.49 19.05
N ASN A 185 2.00 -4.56 19.79
CA ASN A 185 2.74 -5.80 20.00
C ASN A 185 1.99 -6.71 20.97
N THR A 186 1.99 -8.01 20.68
CA THR A 186 1.59 -9.04 21.65
C THR A 186 2.78 -9.42 22.54
N PRO A 187 2.61 -10.13 23.67
CA PRO A 187 3.73 -10.63 24.47
C PRO A 187 4.71 -11.47 23.65
N LEU A 188 4.23 -12.22 22.64
CA LEU A 188 5.10 -12.99 21.75
C LEU A 188 5.97 -12.09 20.86
N HIS A 189 5.46 -10.95 20.36
CA HIS A 189 6.27 -10.00 19.59
C HIS A 189 7.44 -9.48 20.42
N GLU A 190 7.19 -9.09 21.67
CA GLU A 190 8.22 -8.61 22.59
C GLU A 190 9.27 -9.69 22.86
N ALA A 191 8.84 -10.91 23.20
CA ALA A 191 9.77 -12.02 23.45
C ALA A 191 10.62 -12.33 22.20
N CYS A 192 10.03 -12.29 21.00
CA CYS A 192 10.74 -12.54 19.76
C CYS A 192 11.78 -11.46 19.43
N PHE A 193 11.42 -10.19 19.57
CA PHE A 193 12.33 -9.06 19.31
C PHE A 193 13.53 -9.04 20.25
N PHE A 194 13.33 -9.39 21.51
CA PHE A 194 14.39 -9.43 22.52
C PHE A 194 15.16 -10.76 22.57
N GLY A 195 14.86 -11.71 21.70
CA GLY A 195 15.55 -13.00 21.65
C GLY A 195 15.36 -13.84 22.92
N ARG A 196 14.13 -13.86 23.46
CA ARG A 196 13.82 -14.55 24.73
C ARG A 196 13.32 -15.97 24.47
N ASP A 197 14.23 -16.87 24.12
CA ASP A 197 13.96 -18.24 23.67
C ASP A 197 12.99 -19.01 24.58
N ASP A 198 13.23 -19.03 25.90
CA ASP A 198 12.38 -19.74 26.86
C ASP A 198 10.98 -19.14 26.97
N ALA A 199 10.88 -17.80 26.90
CA ALA A 199 9.59 -17.11 26.91
C ALA A 199 8.82 -17.37 25.61
N VAL A 200 9.48 -17.32 24.46
CA VAL A 200 8.88 -17.66 23.15
C VAL A 200 8.36 -19.09 23.18
N LYS A 201 9.16 -20.05 23.67
CA LYS A 201 8.76 -21.46 23.75
C LYS A 201 7.52 -21.67 24.61
N VAL A 202 7.48 -21.07 25.81
CA VAL A 202 6.30 -21.16 26.70
C VAL A 202 5.08 -20.49 26.09
N LEU A 203 5.22 -19.30 25.51
CA LEU A 203 4.10 -18.59 24.88
C LEU A 203 3.53 -19.38 23.70
N LEU A 204 4.37 -19.96 22.84
CA LEU A 204 3.92 -20.81 21.73
C LEU A 204 3.23 -22.08 22.23
N GLN A 205 3.75 -22.73 23.27
CA GLN A 205 3.11 -23.90 23.90
C GLN A 205 1.75 -23.56 24.52
N ALA A 206 1.58 -22.35 25.03
CA ALA A 206 0.31 -21.84 25.54
C ALA A 206 -0.65 -21.34 24.44
N GLY A 207 -0.30 -21.51 23.15
CA GLY A 207 -1.18 -21.17 22.03
C GLY A 207 -1.01 -19.75 21.48
N ALA A 208 0.09 -19.05 21.78
CA ALA A 208 0.35 -17.73 21.20
C ALA A 208 0.42 -17.81 19.66
N ASN A 209 -0.32 -16.92 18.99
CA ASN A 209 -0.43 -16.91 17.54
C ASN A 209 0.63 -15.98 16.93
N TRP A 210 1.60 -16.57 16.24
CA TRP A 210 2.68 -15.83 15.58
C TRP A 210 2.22 -14.98 14.38
N LYS A 211 1.05 -15.29 13.80
CA LYS A 211 0.50 -14.59 12.62
C LYS A 211 -0.06 -13.21 12.95
N PHE A 212 -0.27 -12.92 14.23
CA PHE A 212 -0.79 -11.62 14.62
C PHE A 212 0.17 -10.52 14.20
N VAL A 213 -0.39 -9.41 13.72
CA VAL A 213 0.40 -8.25 13.32
C VAL A 213 0.26 -7.11 14.33
N ASN A 214 1.37 -6.40 14.55
CA ASN A 214 1.37 -5.15 15.30
C ASN A 214 0.86 -3.97 14.46
N ARG A 215 0.87 -2.76 15.01
CA ARG A 215 0.37 -1.55 14.32
C ARG A 215 1.06 -1.26 12.98
N LEU A 216 2.29 -1.73 12.83
CA LEU A 216 3.13 -1.56 11.64
C LEU A 216 3.05 -2.77 10.68
N GLY A 217 2.17 -3.74 10.94
CA GLY A 217 1.97 -4.90 10.08
C GLY A 217 3.02 -6.00 10.28
N TRP A 218 3.89 -5.88 11.29
CA TRP A 218 4.94 -6.85 11.57
C TRP A 218 4.39 -8.03 12.37
N THR A 219 4.78 -9.25 11.98
CA THR A 219 4.50 -10.48 12.72
C THR A 219 5.61 -10.81 13.71
N SER A 220 5.42 -11.82 14.57
CA SER A 220 6.45 -12.25 15.52
C SER A 220 7.74 -12.73 14.83
N LEU A 221 7.64 -13.28 13.61
CA LEU A 221 8.80 -13.69 12.83
C LEU A 221 9.59 -12.48 12.27
N HIS A 222 8.89 -11.41 11.86
CA HIS A 222 9.55 -10.16 11.50
C HIS A 222 10.29 -9.57 12.71
N GLN A 223 9.68 -9.63 13.89
CA GLN A 223 10.31 -9.14 15.12
C GLN A 223 11.57 -9.91 15.50
N ALA A 224 11.56 -11.25 15.35
CA ALA A 224 12.77 -12.06 15.53
C ALA A 224 13.90 -11.67 14.56
N ALA A 225 13.56 -11.37 13.31
CA ALA A 225 14.52 -10.92 12.30
C ALA A 225 15.10 -9.51 12.58
N LEU A 226 14.25 -8.59 13.03
CA LEU A 226 14.66 -7.24 13.45
C LEU A 226 15.58 -7.29 14.68
N GLY A 227 15.32 -8.21 15.62
CA GLY A 227 16.08 -8.39 16.85
C GLY A 227 17.41 -9.14 16.70
N ASN A 228 17.75 -9.64 15.50
CA ASN A 228 18.80 -10.61 15.22
C ASN A 228 18.75 -11.83 16.16
N SER A 229 17.61 -12.55 16.18
CA SER A 229 17.39 -13.69 17.07
C SER A 229 17.21 -15.00 16.28
N PRO A 230 18.32 -15.65 15.84
CA PRO A 230 18.26 -16.86 15.02
C PRO A 230 17.58 -18.03 15.74
N THR A 231 17.85 -18.23 17.02
CA THR A 231 17.21 -19.28 17.84
C THR A 231 15.70 -19.13 17.94
N VAL A 232 15.21 -17.89 18.03
CA VAL A 232 13.77 -17.61 17.99
C VAL A 232 13.17 -17.95 16.62
N VAL A 233 13.88 -17.70 15.52
CA VAL A 233 13.44 -18.11 14.18
C VAL A 233 13.31 -19.64 14.09
N ASP A 234 14.30 -20.37 14.62
CA ASP A 234 14.24 -21.84 14.72
C ASP A 234 13.03 -22.32 15.54
N LEU A 235 12.75 -21.67 16.67
CA LEU A 235 11.60 -21.99 17.52
C LEU A 235 10.27 -21.71 16.81
N LEU A 236 10.12 -20.57 16.13
CA LEU A 236 8.92 -20.24 15.37
C LEU A 236 8.67 -21.23 14.23
N PHE A 237 9.72 -21.69 13.55
CA PHE A 237 9.59 -22.73 12.53
C PHE A 237 9.21 -24.09 13.11
N SER A 238 9.96 -24.56 14.11
CA SER A 238 9.84 -25.92 14.65
C SER A 238 8.59 -26.13 15.49
N CYS A 239 8.21 -25.12 16.30
CA CYS A 239 7.10 -25.23 17.25
C CYS A 239 5.78 -24.72 16.68
N ALA A 240 5.80 -23.80 15.70
CA ALA A 240 4.59 -23.15 15.18
C ALA A 240 4.42 -23.22 13.65
N HIS A 241 5.33 -23.91 12.96
CA HIS A 241 5.36 -24.02 11.50
C HIS A 241 5.22 -22.66 10.81
N ALA A 242 5.95 -21.66 11.32
CA ALA A 242 5.86 -20.31 10.81
C ALA A 242 6.28 -20.25 9.33
N ASP A 243 5.50 -19.49 8.54
CA ASP A 243 5.78 -19.27 7.12
C ASP A 243 6.94 -18.28 6.97
N MET A 244 8.06 -18.76 6.44
CA MET A 244 9.27 -17.98 6.22
C MET A 244 9.13 -16.92 5.11
N ASP A 245 8.05 -16.96 4.32
CA ASP A 245 7.71 -15.98 3.29
C ASP A 245 6.54 -15.07 3.72
N VAL A 246 6.19 -15.04 5.02
CA VAL A 246 5.13 -14.17 5.52
C VAL A 246 5.40 -12.71 5.13
N ARG A 247 4.40 -12.05 4.53
CA ARG A 247 4.53 -10.68 4.04
C ARG A 247 3.86 -9.67 4.94
N ASN A 248 4.58 -8.61 5.26
CA ASN A 248 3.99 -7.43 5.86
C ASN A 248 2.94 -6.84 4.89
N PRO A 249 1.69 -6.62 5.34
CA PRO A 249 0.59 -6.20 4.48
C PRO A 249 0.74 -4.77 3.93
N PHE A 250 1.63 -3.95 4.50
CA PHE A 250 1.78 -2.55 4.14
C PHE A 250 2.91 -2.28 3.15
N ASN A 251 4.00 -3.06 3.17
CA ASN A 251 5.19 -2.81 2.35
C ASN A 251 5.76 -4.07 1.67
N LEU A 252 5.10 -5.23 1.83
CA LEU A 252 5.52 -6.54 1.33
C LEU A 252 6.88 -7.04 1.84
N TYR A 253 7.40 -6.45 2.91
CA TYR A 253 8.62 -6.96 3.54
C TYR A 253 8.40 -8.39 4.01
N ALA A 254 9.45 -9.18 3.92
CA ALA A 254 9.54 -10.54 4.42
C ALA A 254 10.55 -10.55 5.57
N PRO A 255 10.55 -11.55 6.47
CA PRO A 255 11.51 -11.60 7.57
C PRO A 255 12.97 -11.45 7.12
N ILE A 256 13.34 -12.04 5.97
CA ILE A 256 14.69 -11.92 5.41
C ILE A 256 15.04 -10.50 4.93
N HIS A 257 14.05 -9.69 4.51
CA HIS A 257 14.26 -8.28 4.21
C HIS A 257 14.62 -7.50 5.48
N CYS A 258 13.94 -7.78 6.60
CA CYS A 258 14.25 -7.15 7.88
C CYS A 258 15.64 -7.53 8.37
N ALA A 259 16.00 -8.82 8.29
CA ALA A 259 17.32 -9.29 8.67
C ALA A 259 18.43 -8.64 7.82
N ALA A 260 18.21 -8.53 6.49
CA ALA A 260 19.14 -7.85 5.59
C ALA A 260 19.31 -6.35 5.92
N ALA A 261 18.21 -5.62 6.14
CA ALA A 261 18.27 -4.20 6.45
C ALA A 261 18.90 -3.89 7.83
N CYS A 262 18.82 -4.84 8.77
CA CYS A 262 19.44 -4.75 10.10
C CYS A 262 20.88 -5.31 10.16
N ASN A 263 21.43 -5.81 9.05
CA ASN A 263 22.70 -6.53 8.99
C ASN A 263 22.77 -7.75 9.95
N SER A 264 21.66 -8.48 10.08
CA SER A 264 21.48 -9.65 10.95
C SER A 264 21.94 -10.94 10.27
N LEU A 265 23.26 -11.13 10.09
CA LEU A 265 23.83 -12.24 9.31
C LEU A 265 23.42 -13.64 9.80
N GLU A 266 23.41 -13.84 11.11
CA GLU A 266 23.04 -15.12 11.74
C GLU A 266 21.58 -15.45 11.43
N THR A 267 20.70 -14.45 11.58
CA THR A 267 19.27 -14.62 11.29
C THR A 267 19.03 -14.88 9.80
N ILE A 268 19.77 -14.23 8.88
CA ILE A 268 19.72 -14.56 7.44
C ILE A 268 20.10 -16.02 7.22
N THR A 269 21.17 -16.49 7.85
CA THR A 269 21.64 -17.88 7.71
C THR A 269 20.60 -18.88 8.19
N THR A 270 19.96 -18.61 9.33
CA THR A 270 18.87 -19.44 9.85
C THR A 270 17.64 -19.42 8.94
N LEU A 271 17.22 -18.25 8.46
CA LEU A 271 16.10 -18.12 7.52
C LEU A 271 16.34 -18.92 6.23
N ILE A 272 17.55 -18.85 5.68
CA ILE A 272 17.95 -19.63 4.49
C ILE A 272 17.92 -21.13 4.78
N THR A 273 18.36 -21.55 5.97
CA THR A 273 18.36 -22.96 6.38
C THR A 273 16.92 -23.53 6.42
N HIS A 274 15.94 -22.71 6.78
CA HIS A 274 14.51 -23.07 6.77
C HIS A 274 13.80 -22.79 5.43
N ASP A 275 14.54 -22.76 4.32
CA ASP A 275 14.00 -22.57 2.97
C ASP A 275 13.21 -21.26 2.78
N SER A 276 13.58 -20.19 3.50
CA SER A 276 13.08 -18.84 3.20
C SER A 276 13.46 -18.45 1.76
N PRO A 277 12.53 -17.84 0.98
CA PRO A 277 12.86 -17.38 -0.35
C PRO A 277 14.05 -16.42 -0.33
N LEU A 278 14.99 -16.61 -1.26
CA LEU A 278 16.23 -15.82 -1.33
C LEU A 278 16.04 -14.46 -2.00
N ARG A 279 15.09 -14.36 -2.94
CA ARG A 279 14.81 -13.14 -3.70
C ARG A 279 13.33 -12.73 -3.64
N PRO A 280 12.73 -12.64 -2.44
CA PRO A 280 11.45 -11.98 -2.28
C PRO A 280 11.61 -10.51 -2.70
N LEU A 281 10.50 -9.88 -3.09
CA LEU A 281 10.48 -8.47 -3.46
C LEU A 281 9.65 -7.68 -2.47
N THR A 282 10.14 -6.49 -2.12
CA THR A 282 9.35 -5.44 -1.48
C THR A 282 8.41 -4.80 -2.50
N GLU A 283 7.52 -3.93 -2.04
CA GLU A 283 6.68 -3.11 -2.92
C GLU A 283 7.49 -2.30 -3.95
N ASN A 284 8.68 -1.83 -3.56
CA ASN A 284 9.58 -1.09 -4.44
C ASN A 284 10.35 -1.98 -5.43
N GLY A 285 10.16 -3.31 -5.37
CA GLY A 285 10.90 -4.27 -6.17
C GLY A 285 12.35 -4.49 -5.71
N GLU A 286 12.66 -4.17 -4.45
CA GLU A 286 13.97 -4.40 -3.83
C GLU A 286 14.04 -5.84 -3.29
N THR A 287 15.18 -6.51 -3.49
CA THR A 287 15.49 -7.83 -2.91
C THR A 287 16.16 -7.69 -1.54
N PRO A 288 16.31 -8.77 -0.74
CA PRO A 288 17.08 -8.72 0.49
C PRO A 288 18.53 -8.27 0.25
N TYR A 289 19.13 -8.67 -0.88
CA TYR A 289 20.48 -8.23 -1.24
C TYR A 289 20.54 -6.71 -1.44
N ASP A 290 19.57 -6.14 -2.18
CA ASP A 290 19.51 -4.70 -2.43
C ASP A 290 19.37 -3.91 -1.12
N LEU A 291 18.55 -4.41 -0.19
CA LEU A 291 18.39 -3.80 1.14
C LEU A 291 19.67 -3.91 1.99
N ALA A 292 20.37 -5.04 1.95
CA ALA A 292 21.64 -5.19 2.65
C ALA A 292 22.66 -4.14 2.15
N ILE A 293 22.78 -3.96 0.83
CA ILE A 293 23.65 -2.92 0.25
C ILE A 293 23.19 -1.51 0.66
N LYS A 294 21.90 -1.21 0.53
CA LYS A 294 21.31 0.10 0.87
C LYS A 294 21.56 0.52 2.32
N HIS A 295 21.63 -0.45 3.23
CA HIS A 295 21.83 -0.22 4.66
C HIS A 295 23.28 -0.52 5.12
N ASN A 296 24.25 -0.64 4.20
CA ASN A 296 25.67 -0.91 4.48
C ASN A 296 25.95 -2.24 5.21
N GLY A 297 25.09 -3.24 5.03
CA GLY A 297 25.26 -4.60 5.56
C GLY A 297 26.09 -5.49 4.64
N ASN A 298 27.38 -5.21 4.50
CA ASN A 298 28.25 -5.88 3.52
C ASN A 298 28.31 -7.41 3.71
N GLU A 299 28.42 -7.89 4.94
CA GLU A 299 28.47 -9.33 5.25
C GLU A 299 27.17 -10.05 4.85
N CYS A 300 26.02 -9.42 5.11
CA CYS A 300 24.72 -9.93 4.69
C CYS A 300 24.59 -9.95 3.16
N ALA A 301 25.05 -8.91 2.48
CA ALA A 301 25.04 -8.83 1.04
C ALA A 301 25.95 -9.90 0.40
N GLU A 302 27.15 -10.10 0.92
CA GLU A 302 28.07 -11.16 0.48
C GLU A 302 27.45 -12.54 0.65
N LYS A 303 26.85 -12.81 1.81
CA LYS A 303 26.15 -14.07 2.08
C LYS A 303 25.00 -14.29 1.09
N LEU A 304 24.15 -13.28 0.89
CA LEU A 304 23.00 -13.36 -0.03
C LEU A 304 23.43 -13.49 -1.50
N ALA A 305 24.57 -12.91 -1.89
CA ALA A 305 25.13 -13.06 -3.23
C ALA A 305 25.78 -14.44 -3.47
N ALA A 306 26.40 -15.01 -2.44
CA ALA A 306 27.06 -16.32 -2.52
C ALA A 306 26.07 -17.49 -2.55
N VAL A 307 24.90 -17.33 -1.93
CA VAL A 307 23.90 -18.39 -1.82
C VAL A 307 23.21 -18.60 -3.18
N ARG A 308 23.25 -19.86 -3.65
CA ARG A 308 22.53 -20.29 -4.85
C ARG A 308 21.26 -21.03 -4.47
N SER A 309 20.20 -20.87 -5.26
CA SER A 309 18.98 -21.66 -5.10
C SER A 309 19.30 -23.16 -5.24
N LYS A 310 18.59 -23.98 -4.45
CA LYS A 310 18.61 -25.44 -4.61
C LYS A 310 18.20 -25.79 -6.05
N PRO A 311 18.83 -26.79 -6.70
CA PRO A 311 18.47 -27.18 -8.07
C PRO A 311 16.97 -27.45 -8.20
N ALA A 312 16.36 -26.91 -9.26
CA ALA A 312 14.95 -27.12 -9.53
C ALA A 312 14.64 -28.62 -9.74
N VAL A 313 13.52 -29.06 -9.18
CA VAL A 313 12.97 -30.42 -9.29
C VAL A 313 12.28 -30.60 -10.64
N SER A 314 11.53 -29.59 -11.09
CA SER A 314 10.85 -29.65 -12.38
C SER A 314 11.82 -29.59 -13.54
N ARG A 315 11.52 -30.35 -14.60
CA ARG A 315 12.27 -30.36 -15.85
C ARG A 315 11.40 -29.76 -16.93
N ARG A 316 11.97 -28.91 -17.77
CA ARG A 316 11.24 -28.27 -18.89
C ARG A 316 10.44 -29.27 -19.74
N SER A 317 10.96 -30.48 -19.95
CA SER A 317 10.29 -31.55 -20.69
C SER A 317 8.97 -32.04 -20.07
N SER A 318 8.70 -31.80 -18.79
CA SER A 318 7.48 -32.28 -18.13
C SER A 318 6.29 -31.31 -18.24
N TYR A 319 6.51 -30.06 -18.65
CA TYR A 319 5.47 -29.03 -18.60
C TYR A 319 5.52 -27.99 -19.74
N TYR A 320 6.59 -27.91 -20.53
CA TYR A 320 6.78 -26.83 -21.52
C TYR A 320 6.40 -27.28 -22.94
N HIS A 321 5.49 -26.53 -23.57
CA HIS A 321 4.87 -26.89 -24.85
C HIS A 321 5.27 -25.98 -26.01
N GLY A 322 6.24 -25.08 -25.81
CA GLY A 322 6.67 -24.14 -26.84
C GLY A 322 5.57 -23.12 -27.20
N SER A 323 5.43 -22.81 -28.50
CA SER A 323 4.36 -21.97 -29.02
C SER A 323 3.15 -22.83 -29.38
N LEU A 324 1.99 -22.53 -28.77
CA LEU A 324 0.72 -23.20 -29.06
C LEU A 324 -0.24 -22.22 -29.74
N THR A 325 -0.88 -22.67 -30.82
CA THR A 325 -1.92 -21.92 -31.51
C THR A 325 -3.23 -21.91 -30.71
N ASN A 326 -4.10 -20.94 -30.98
CA ASN A 326 -5.44 -20.88 -30.38
C ASN A 326 -6.26 -22.17 -30.61
N ASN A 327 -6.08 -22.83 -31.75
CA ASN A 327 -6.78 -24.08 -32.07
C ASN A 327 -6.26 -25.24 -31.23
N GLN A 328 -4.93 -25.37 -31.07
CA GLN A 328 -4.33 -26.37 -30.19
C GLN A 328 -4.74 -26.15 -28.72
N MET A 329 -4.79 -24.90 -28.25
CA MET A 329 -5.28 -24.59 -26.90
C MET A 329 -6.76 -24.98 -26.69
N ARG A 330 -7.62 -24.75 -27.69
CA ARG A 330 -9.02 -25.19 -27.65
C ARG A 330 -9.16 -26.71 -27.65
N ALA A 331 -8.35 -27.41 -28.44
CA ALA A 331 -8.32 -28.87 -28.45
C ALA A 331 -7.93 -29.44 -27.08
N LEU A 332 -6.88 -28.87 -26.46
CA LEU A 332 -6.47 -29.24 -25.10
C LEU A 332 -7.56 -28.99 -24.06
N LEU A 333 -8.22 -27.82 -24.11
CA LEU A 333 -9.34 -27.53 -23.21
C LEU A 333 -10.48 -28.54 -23.39
N ASN A 334 -10.87 -28.85 -24.63
CA ASN A 334 -11.96 -29.79 -24.87
C ASN A 334 -11.62 -31.22 -24.42
N TYR A 335 -10.38 -31.65 -24.62
CA TYR A 335 -9.90 -32.98 -24.21
C TYR A 335 -9.84 -33.12 -22.68
N PHE A 336 -9.33 -32.09 -21.99
CA PHE A 336 -9.13 -32.10 -20.53
C PHE A 336 -10.23 -31.40 -19.72
N LYS A 337 -11.37 -31.02 -20.33
CA LYS A 337 -12.46 -30.26 -19.66
C LYS A 337 -13.04 -30.88 -18.39
N LYS A 338 -12.86 -32.20 -18.19
CA LYS A 338 -13.31 -32.94 -17.00
C LYS A 338 -12.22 -33.07 -15.92
N HIS A 339 -11.03 -32.52 -16.17
CA HIS A 339 -9.85 -32.68 -15.35
C HIS A 339 -9.31 -31.32 -14.90
N ASP A 340 -9.80 -30.83 -13.77
CA ASP A 340 -9.35 -29.58 -13.19
C ASP A 340 -7.92 -29.69 -12.62
N GLY A 341 -7.19 -28.56 -12.68
CA GLY A 341 -5.86 -28.41 -12.11
C GLY A 341 -4.71 -28.76 -13.06
N TYR A 342 -4.97 -29.29 -14.25
CA TYR A 342 -3.91 -29.51 -15.24
C TYR A 342 -3.38 -28.17 -15.75
N PHE A 343 -2.06 -27.99 -15.74
CA PHE A 343 -1.42 -26.79 -16.26
C PHE A 343 -0.32 -27.10 -17.27
N PHE A 344 -0.06 -26.17 -18.17
CA PHE A 344 1.05 -26.22 -19.11
C PHE A 344 1.68 -24.86 -19.31
N VAL A 345 2.97 -24.84 -19.63
CA VAL A 345 3.72 -23.61 -19.88
C VAL A 345 3.93 -23.47 -21.38
N ARG A 346 3.62 -22.29 -21.90
CA ARG A 346 3.80 -21.91 -23.30
C ARG A 346 4.55 -20.61 -23.43
N GLN A 347 5.13 -20.36 -24.60
CA GLN A 347 5.68 -19.05 -24.93
C GLN A 347 4.54 -18.04 -25.10
N SER A 348 4.76 -16.83 -24.63
CA SER A 348 3.82 -15.72 -24.80
C SER A 348 3.75 -15.31 -26.26
N SER A 349 2.55 -15.13 -26.78
CA SER A 349 2.31 -14.65 -28.15
C SER A 349 2.38 -13.12 -28.26
N SER A 350 2.36 -12.40 -27.13
CA SER A 350 2.27 -10.94 -27.08
C SER A 350 3.58 -10.24 -26.71
N VAL A 351 4.55 -10.95 -26.10
CA VAL A 351 5.84 -10.40 -25.67
C VAL A 351 6.92 -11.45 -25.93
N GLN A 352 7.98 -11.06 -26.63
CA GLN A 352 9.13 -11.91 -26.93
C GLN A 352 9.82 -12.34 -25.62
N ASP A 353 10.16 -13.63 -25.50
CA ASP A 353 10.81 -14.28 -24.34
C ASP A 353 9.99 -14.42 -23.03
N ASP A 354 8.75 -13.96 -22.98
CA ASP A 354 7.84 -14.20 -21.87
C ASP A 354 7.14 -15.57 -21.96
N TYR A 355 6.68 -16.08 -20.82
CA TYR A 355 5.98 -17.35 -20.69
C TYR A 355 4.57 -17.14 -20.11
N ALA A 356 3.66 -18.05 -20.43
CA ALA A 356 2.33 -18.11 -19.82
C ALA A 356 2.09 -19.52 -19.27
N ILE A 357 1.72 -19.59 -17.99
CA ILE A 357 1.25 -20.81 -17.33
C ILE A 357 -0.27 -20.85 -17.52
N SER A 358 -0.73 -21.81 -18.30
CA SER A 358 -2.14 -21.98 -18.64
C SER A 358 -2.71 -23.13 -17.82
N ILE A 359 -3.72 -22.85 -16.99
CA ILE A 359 -4.35 -23.79 -16.05
C ILE A 359 -5.77 -24.10 -16.55
N ILE A 360 -6.13 -25.37 -16.58
CA ILE A 360 -7.48 -25.83 -16.89
C ILE A 360 -8.27 -25.89 -15.60
N TRP A 361 -9.33 -25.09 -15.51
CA TRP A 361 -10.18 -25.00 -14.33
C TRP A 361 -11.61 -24.70 -14.70
N GLN A 362 -12.56 -25.52 -14.24
CA GLN A 362 -14.00 -25.35 -14.46
C GLN A 362 -14.35 -25.10 -15.94
N ASN A 363 -13.75 -25.90 -16.83
CA ASN A 363 -13.93 -25.79 -18.28
C ASN A 363 -13.51 -24.42 -18.88
N ARG A 364 -12.51 -23.77 -18.27
CA ARG A 364 -11.86 -22.55 -18.77
C ARG A 364 -10.35 -22.67 -18.68
N LEU A 365 -9.66 -21.86 -19.47
CA LEU A 365 -8.21 -21.65 -19.35
C LEU A 365 -7.97 -20.36 -18.57
N ILE A 366 -7.27 -20.48 -17.44
CA ILE A 366 -6.74 -19.36 -16.66
C ILE A 366 -5.27 -19.20 -17.04
N HIS A 367 -4.83 -17.98 -17.34
CA HIS A 367 -3.45 -17.72 -17.76
C HIS A 367 -2.74 -16.86 -16.73
N GLU A 368 -1.69 -17.39 -16.13
CA GLU A 368 -0.74 -16.66 -15.29
C GLU A 368 0.48 -16.28 -16.12
N LYS A 369 0.83 -14.99 -16.16
CA LYS A 369 1.99 -14.51 -16.93
C LYS A 369 3.25 -14.60 -16.09
N LEU A 370 4.30 -15.12 -16.72
CA LEU A 370 5.64 -15.20 -16.18
C LEU A 370 6.59 -14.43 -17.08
N HIS A 371 7.16 -13.37 -16.54
CA HIS A 371 8.02 -12.45 -17.25
C HIS A 371 9.49 -12.81 -17.07
N LYS A 372 10.28 -12.62 -18.12
CA LYS A 372 11.74 -12.75 -18.06
C LYS A 372 12.37 -11.37 -17.90
N LYS A 373 13.09 -11.13 -16.79
CA LYS A 373 13.77 -9.85 -16.54
C LYS A 373 15.13 -9.77 -17.25
N ASN A 374 15.92 -10.83 -17.13
CA ASN A 374 17.24 -10.98 -17.77
C ASN A 374 17.52 -12.47 -18.00
N SER A 375 18.74 -12.83 -18.43
CA SER A 375 19.10 -14.23 -18.71
C SER A 375 18.82 -15.20 -17.54
N ASN A 376 18.87 -14.72 -16.29
CA ASN A 376 18.88 -15.53 -15.08
C ASN A 376 17.81 -15.10 -14.05
N SER A 377 16.72 -14.44 -14.47
CA SER A 377 15.69 -13.97 -13.53
C SER A 377 14.30 -13.92 -14.13
N TYR A 378 13.35 -14.56 -13.45
CA TYR A 378 11.94 -14.67 -13.83
C TYR A 378 11.03 -14.16 -12.71
N TYR A 379 9.88 -13.59 -13.03
CA TYR A 379 8.90 -13.14 -12.03
C TYR A 379 7.46 -13.23 -12.55
N TYR A 380 6.52 -13.46 -11.64
CA TYR A 380 5.08 -13.44 -11.92
C TYR A 380 4.56 -12.01 -12.06
N GLU A 381 3.43 -11.80 -12.74
CA GLU A 381 2.83 -10.46 -12.93
C GLU A 381 2.60 -9.69 -11.62
N ASN A 382 2.39 -10.38 -10.49
CA ASN A 382 2.27 -9.81 -9.14
C ASN A 382 3.61 -9.35 -8.50
N ARG A 383 4.76 -9.63 -9.13
CA ARG A 383 6.12 -9.25 -8.73
C ARG A 383 6.48 -9.55 -7.26
N LEU A 384 6.06 -10.68 -6.71
CA LEU A 384 6.37 -11.04 -5.31
C LEU A 384 7.76 -11.66 -5.10
N HIS A 385 8.29 -12.33 -6.13
CA HIS A 385 9.57 -13.05 -6.10
C HIS A 385 10.30 -12.95 -7.43
N TYR A 386 11.63 -12.92 -7.38
CA TYR A 386 12.46 -13.34 -8.51
C TYR A 386 12.84 -14.81 -8.37
N HIS A 387 12.84 -15.53 -9.49
CA HIS A 387 13.28 -16.92 -9.58
C HIS A 387 14.49 -17.02 -10.51
N ASP A 388 15.48 -17.83 -10.14
CA ASP A 388 16.76 -17.96 -10.87
C ASP A 388 16.58 -18.60 -12.27
N SER A 389 15.56 -19.46 -12.44
CA SER A 389 15.22 -20.08 -13.72
C SER A 389 13.72 -20.29 -13.88
N LEU A 390 13.29 -20.64 -15.10
CA LEU A 390 11.91 -21.02 -15.39
C LEU A 390 11.46 -22.20 -14.50
N GLU A 391 12.32 -23.20 -14.34
CA GLU A 391 12.06 -24.39 -13.52
C GLU A 391 11.86 -24.01 -12.04
N HIS A 392 12.65 -23.09 -11.49
CA HIS A 392 12.44 -22.60 -10.12
C HIS A 392 11.11 -21.85 -9.97
N ALA A 393 10.70 -21.09 -11.00
CA ALA A 393 9.40 -20.43 -10.99
C ALA A 393 8.25 -21.45 -10.99
N ILE A 394 8.36 -22.53 -11.79
CA ILE A 394 7.35 -23.60 -11.85
C ILE A 394 7.32 -24.43 -10.56
N ASP A 395 8.47 -24.73 -9.95
CA ASP A 395 8.52 -25.40 -8.65
C ASP A 395 7.83 -24.56 -7.56
N TYR A 396 8.07 -23.24 -7.56
CA TYR A 396 7.38 -22.33 -6.66
C TYR A 396 5.85 -22.35 -6.90
N PHE A 397 5.40 -22.26 -8.15
CA PHE A 397 3.98 -22.36 -8.50
C PHE A 397 3.37 -23.67 -8.02
N MET A 398 4.02 -24.81 -8.26
CA MET A 398 3.55 -26.11 -7.78
C MET A 398 3.56 -26.22 -6.25
N LYS A 399 4.49 -25.55 -5.56
CA LYS A 399 4.53 -25.48 -4.09
C LYS A 399 3.35 -24.67 -3.54
N VAL A 400 3.06 -23.51 -4.13
CA VAL A 400 1.95 -22.64 -3.71
C VAL A 400 0.60 -23.33 -3.95
N TYR A 401 0.42 -23.96 -5.10
CA TYR A 401 -0.81 -24.66 -5.47
C TYR A 401 -0.75 -26.17 -5.23
N LYS A 402 0.04 -26.60 -4.24
CA LYS A 402 0.29 -28.02 -3.96
C LYS A 402 -1.02 -28.77 -3.72
N GLY A 403 -1.21 -29.88 -4.46
CA GLY A 403 -2.41 -30.70 -4.37
C GLY A 403 -3.60 -30.18 -5.20
N VAL A 404 -3.52 -28.96 -5.73
CA VAL A 404 -4.53 -28.35 -6.60
C VAL A 404 -4.13 -28.48 -8.07
N VAL A 405 -2.87 -28.25 -8.40
CA VAL A 405 -2.38 -28.24 -9.79
C VAL A 405 -1.47 -29.43 -10.12
N LYS A 406 -1.45 -29.84 -11.40
CA LYS A 406 -0.62 -30.92 -11.94
C LYS A 406 -0.07 -30.56 -13.33
N PRO A 407 1.23 -30.80 -13.61
CA PRO A 407 1.79 -30.49 -14.92
C PRO A 407 1.24 -31.43 -16.00
N LEU A 408 0.86 -30.87 -17.14
CA LEU A 408 0.49 -31.59 -18.35
C LEU A 408 1.74 -31.80 -19.20
N SER A 409 2.11 -33.05 -19.47
CA SER A 409 3.31 -33.34 -20.27
C SER A 409 3.07 -33.05 -21.77
N PRO A 410 4.11 -32.61 -22.50
CA PRO A 410 4.02 -32.36 -23.94
C PRO A 410 3.58 -33.58 -24.75
N GLU A 411 3.99 -34.78 -24.36
CA GLU A 411 3.59 -36.04 -25.01
C GLU A 411 2.09 -36.29 -24.92
N VAL A 412 1.53 -36.09 -23.73
CA VAL A 412 0.09 -36.26 -23.47
C VAL A 412 -0.73 -35.18 -24.17
N ALA A 413 -0.24 -33.93 -24.17
CA ALA A 413 -0.87 -32.85 -24.92
C ALA A 413 -0.85 -33.11 -26.44
N LYS A 414 0.27 -33.61 -26.96
CA LYS A 414 0.42 -33.92 -28.40
C LYS A 414 -0.60 -34.95 -28.86
N ALA A 415 -0.78 -36.03 -28.10
CA ALA A 415 -1.82 -37.02 -28.38
C ALA A 415 -3.23 -36.40 -28.44
N ALA A 416 -3.53 -35.40 -27.59
CA ALA A 416 -4.85 -34.79 -27.49
C ALA A 416 -5.25 -33.95 -28.73
N TYR A 417 -4.29 -33.31 -29.42
CA TYR A 417 -4.58 -32.54 -30.64
C TYR A 417 -4.15 -33.23 -31.94
N THR A 418 -3.46 -34.38 -31.88
CA THR A 418 -3.27 -35.25 -33.05
C THR A 418 -4.40 -36.25 -33.24
N ASN A 419 -5.11 -36.64 -32.17
CA ASN A 419 -6.20 -37.62 -32.22
C ASN A 419 -7.58 -36.99 -32.47
N GLU A 420 -7.72 -36.08 -33.44
CA GLU A 420 -9.05 -35.75 -33.98
C GLU A 420 -9.74 -36.94 -34.67
N PHE A 421 -9.10 -38.12 -34.75
CA PHE A 421 -9.75 -39.37 -35.11
C PHE A 421 -9.34 -40.55 -34.20
N SER A 422 -10.31 -40.99 -33.38
CA SER A 422 -10.47 -42.32 -32.74
C SER A 422 -10.00 -42.51 -31.27
N PRO A 423 -10.72 -43.37 -30.49
CA PRO A 423 -10.67 -43.38 -29.02
C PRO A 423 -9.68 -44.41 -28.42
N LEU A 424 -9.20 -44.03 -27.23
CA LEU A 424 -8.45 -44.75 -26.17
C LEU A 424 -8.17 -46.26 -26.32
N PRO A 425 -7.02 -46.69 -25.75
CA PRO A 425 -7.00 -47.86 -24.88
C PRO A 425 -6.83 -47.51 -23.39
N SER A 426 -7.54 -48.31 -22.61
CA SER A 426 -7.75 -48.32 -21.18
C SER A 426 -6.55 -48.72 -20.32
N GLN A 427 -6.57 -48.20 -19.09
CA GLN A 427 -5.92 -48.63 -17.85
C GLN A 427 -5.12 -49.96 -17.86
N ARG A 428 -3.88 -49.89 -17.37
CA ARG A 428 -3.31 -50.93 -16.50
C ARG A 428 -2.55 -50.33 -15.32
N SER A 429 -2.88 -50.86 -14.15
CA SER A 429 -2.33 -50.66 -12.81
C SER A 429 -1.09 -51.54 -12.55
N PHE A 430 -0.56 -51.44 -11.32
CA PHE A 430 0.51 -52.21 -10.64
C PHE A 430 1.92 -51.61 -10.74
N SER A 431 2.78 -51.56 -9.71
CA SER A 431 2.71 -51.72 -8.24
C SER A 431 4.13 -51.44 -7.69
N SER A 432 4.23 -51.29 -6.37
CA SER A 432 5.42 -51.08 -5.52
C SER A 432 6.66 -51.97 -5.76
N SER A 433 7.87 -51.48 -5.45
CA SER A 433 8.65 -51.81 -4.21
C SER A 433 10.17 -51.51 -4.26
N SER A 434 10.62 -50.69 -3.30
CA SER A 434 11.70 -50.89 -2.28
C SER A 434 13.07 -51.54 -2.57
N LYS A 435 14.13 -50.85 -2.06
CA LYS A 435 15.34 -51.29 -1.27
C LYS A 435 16.68 -50.76 -1.83
N SER A 436 17.41 -49.91 -1.08
CA SER A 436 18.50 -50.17 -0.09
C SER A 436 19.86 -50.43 -0.76
N LEU A 437 21.06 -50.09 -0.28
CA LEU A 437 21.65 -49.47 0.92
C LEU A 437 23.20 -49.51 0.68
N LYS A 438 23.98 -48.60 1.31
CA LYS A 438 25.39 -48.77 1.79
C LYS A 438 26.52 -48.79 0.72
N LEU A 439 27.78 -48.38 0.95
CA LEU A 439 28.53 -47.81 2.09
C LEU A 439 29.90 -47.28 1.58
N SER A 440 30.49 -46.27 2.25
CA SER A 440 31.92 -46.14 2.65
C SER A 440 33.03 -46.03 1.57
N ASN A 441 34.23 -45.44 1.75
CA ASN A 441 35.00 -44.97 2.91
C ASN A 441 36.23 -44.14 2.45
N HIS A 442 36.97 -43.60 3.44
CA HIS A 442 38.33 -42.98 3.44
C HIS A 442 38.36 -41.43 3.39
N VAL A 443 38.64 -40.65 4.46
CA VAL A 443 39.73 -40.62 5.50
C VAL A 443 41.09 -40.34 4.81
N LEU A 444 41.94 -39.33 5.09
CA LEU A 444 42.50 -38.73 6.32
C LEU A 444 43.11 -37.32 6.06
N HIS A 445 43.37 -36.62 7.18
CA HIS A 445 44.51 -35.72 7.50
C HIS A 445 44.24 -34.22 7.72
N GLU A 446 44.21 -33.85 9.01
CA GLU A 446 44.86 -32.64 9.55
C GLU A 446 46.38 -32.86 9.68
N PRO A 447 47.16 -31.79 9.98
CA PRO A 447 47.53 -31.60 11.38
C PRO A 447 47.51 -30.15 11.91
N SER A 448 47.47 -30.13 13.24
CA SER A 448 47.47 -29.11 14.28
C SER A 448 48.78 -28.33 14.54
N SER A 449 48.65 -27.18 15.23
CA SER A 449 49.49 -26.70 16.37
C SER A 449 48.82 -25.43 16.95
N SER A 450 48.24 -25.38 18.17
CA SER A 450 48.86 -25.24 19.52
C SER A 450 49.71 -23.94 19.63
N ASP A 451 49.65 -23.05 20.63
CA ASP A 451 49.15 -23.03 22.01
C ASP A 451 48.99 -21.55 22.48
N LEU A 452 48.13 -21.30 23.49
CA LEU A 452 48.48 -20.77 24.83
C LEU A 452 47.31 -20.04 25.53
N MET A 453 47.07 -20.48 26.76
CA MET A 453 46.10 -19.96 27.72
C MET A 453 46.48 -18.58 28.31
N GLY A 454 45.45 -17.85 28.76
CA GLY A 454 45.56 -16.83 29.79
C GLY A 454 44.21 -16.63 30.48
N THR A 455 44.01 -17.25 31.63
CA THR A 455 42.84 -17.12 32.50
C THR A 455 42.89 -15.84 33.33
N SER A 456 41.77 -15.15 33.49
CA SER A 456 41.45 -14.43 34.73
C SER A 456 39.94 -14.13 34.81
N GLU A 457 39.29 -14.85 35.72
CA GLU A 457 37.97 -14.49 36.26
C GLU A 457 38.09 -13.23 37.12
N VAL A 458 37.27 -12.22 36.86
CA VAL A 458 36.72 -11.36 37.92
C VAL A 458 35.31 -10.91 37.51
N ASN A 459 34.31 -11.37 38.25
CA ASN A 459 32.99 -10.74 38.34
C ASN A 459 33.00 -9.91 39.63
N PRO A 460 32.43 -8.70 39.67
CA PRO A 460 31.12 -8.65 40.30
C PRO A 460 30.15 -7.62 39.70
N PHE A 461 28.87 -7.98 39.78
CA PHE A 461 27.66 -7.16 39.77
C PHE A 461 27.82 -5.65 39.60
N ASN A 462 27.21 -5.10 38.53
CA ASN A 462 26.64 -3.76 38.63
C ASN A 462 25.36 -3.59 37.80
N THR A 463 24.46 -2.83 38.39
CA THR A 463 23.09 -2.49 38.01
C THR A 463 23.02 -1.65 36.72
N GLY A 464 23.12 -2.29 35.55
CA GLY A 464 23.05 -1.61 34.24
C GLY A 464 21.97 -2.10 33.26
N ARG A 465 21.25 -3.19 33.56
CA ARG A 465 20.39 -3.87 32.56
C ARG A 465 19.16 -3.08 32.09
N SER A 466 18.60 -2.19 32.89
CA SER A 466 17.35 -1.49 32.54
C SER A 466 17.54 -0.39 31.48
N GLN A 467 18.68 0.31 31.49
CA GLN A 467 18.98 1.37 30.52
C GLN A 467 19.34 0.81 29.13
N ASN A 468 20.00 -0.35 29.07
CA ASN A 468 20.36 -0.99 27.79
C ASN A 468 19.15 -1.55 27.02
N VAL A 469 18.12 -2.03 27.70
CA VAL A 469 16.87 -2.49 27.05
C VAL A 469 16.12 -1.31 26.43
N HIS A 470 15.98 -0.21 27.17
CA HIS A 470 15.29 1.00 26.68
C HIS A 470 16.01 1.64 25.48
N ASN A 471 17.34 1.71 25.51
CA ASN A 471 18.14 2.26 24.40
C ASN A 471 18.10 1.37 23.15
N LYS A 472 18.14 0.04 23.31
CA LYS A 472 18.00 -0.93 22.21
C LYS A 472 16.60 -0.83 21.57
N GLN A 473 15.55 -0.72 22.37
CA GLN A 473 14.16 -0.57 21.90
C GLN A 473 13.94 0.76 21.16
N LYS A 474 14.55 1.86 21.63
CA LYS A 474 14.48 3.17 20.95
C LYS A 474 15.23 3.20 19.61
N MET A 475 16.41 2.58 19.54
CA MET A 475 17.20 2.48 18.31
C MET A 475 16.49 1.60 17.26
N LEU A 476 16.02 0.42 17.66
CA LEU A 476 15.39 -0.53 16.75
C LEU A 476 13.94 -0.13 16.38
N SER A 477 13.17 0.52 17.26
CA SER A 477 11.88 1.12 16.87
C SER A 477 12.06 2.26 15.85
N THR A 478 13.21 2.94 15.84
CA THR A 478 13.56 3.90 14.78
C THR A 478 13.83 3.19 13.47
N ILE A 479 14.46 2.01 13.52
CA ILE A 479 14.69 1.17 12.33
C ILE A 479 13.36 0.59 11.82
N GLU A 480 12.49 0.05 12.67
CA GLU A 480 11.14 -0.39 12.30
C GLU A 480 10.34 0.71 11.60
N LYS A 481 10.36 1.93 12.15
CA LYS A 481 9.71 3.10 11.56
C LYS A 481 10.37 3.57 10.25
N ARG A 482 11.66 3.30 10.03
CA ARG A 482 12.35 3.57 8.76
C ARG A 482 12.04 2.51 7.71
N LEU A 483 11.86 1.25 8.11
CA LEU A 483 11.48 0.13 7.23
C LEU A 483 10.01 0.22 6.80
N VAL A 484 9.19 0.96 7.55
CA VAL A 484 7.85 1.37 7.15
C VAL A 484 7.90 2.79 6.58
N ASN A 485 8.04 2.90 5.27
CA ASN A 485 7.85 4.20 4.62
C ASN A 485 6.37 4.61 4.82
N PRO A 486 6.02 5.81 5.34
CA PRO A 486 4.63 6.17 5.67
C PRO A 486 3.67 6.35 4.49
N LEU A 487 4.00 5.85 3.31
CA LEU A 487 3.08 5.76 2.19
C LEU A 487 2.27 4.47 2.35
N VAL A 488 1.28 4.51 3.24
CA VAL A 488 0.26 3.46 3.35
C VAL A 488 -0.44 3.33 1.99
N ASN A 489 -0.09 2.25 1.31
CA ASN A 489 -0.36 1.97 -0.07
C ASN A 489 -1.86 1.69 -0.32
N LYS A 490 -2.61 2.69 -0.82
CA LYS A 490 -3.97 2.49 -1.35
C LYS A 490 -3.89 2.01 -2.79
N ARG A 491 -4.25 0.74 -3.03
CA ARG A 491 -4.37 0.09 -4.35
C ARG A 491 -4.79 1.05 -5.49
N VAL A 492 -4.13 0.93 -6.64
CA VAL A 492 -4.57 1.52 -7.92
C VAL A 492 -6.00 1.06 -8.20
N VAL A 493 -6.94 2.00 -8.36
CA VAL A 493 -8.32 1.66 -8.78
C VAL A 493 -8.27 1.52 -10.29
N ILE A 494 -8.32 0.28 -10.79
CA ILE A 494 -8.47 0.01 -12.22
C ILE A 494 -9.96 0.10 -12.53
N ILE A 495 -10.37 1.17 -13.22
CA ILE A 495 -11.74 1.32 -13.71
C ILE A 495 -11.92 0.38 -14.90
N ARG A 496 -12.92 -0.52 -14.86
CA ARG A 496 -13.22 -1.42 -15.97
C ARG A 496 -13.89 -0.64 -17.10
N GLU A 497 -13.61 -1.02 -18.35
CA GLU A 497 -14.20 -0.37 -19.53
C GLU A 497 -15.74 -0.35 -19.48
N GLU A 498 -16.34 -1.40 -18.92
CA GLU A 498 -17.79 -1.55 -18.70
C GLU A 498 -18.39 -0.47 -17.76
N GLN A 499 -17.57 0.21 -16.96
CA GLN A 499 -17.98 1.27 -16.04
C GLN A 499 -17.90 2.66 -16.67
N LEU A 500 -17.40 2.78 -17.91
CA LEU A 500 -17.20 4.05 -18.59
C LEU A 500 -18.11 4.15 -19.82
N THR A 501 -18.88 5.22 -19.91
CA THR A 501 -19.62 5.59 -21.12
C THR A 501 -18.93 6.77 -21.76
N VAL A 502 -18.30 6.58 -22.92
CA VAL A 502 -17.67 7.67 -23.69
C VAL A 502 -18.75 8.39 -24.50
N THR A 503 -18.83 9.72 -24.38
CA THR A 503 -19.89 10.51 -25.03
C THR A 503 -19.37 11.34 -26.19
N LYS A 504 -18.49 12.32 -25.93
CA LYS A 504 -18.05 13.30 -26.94
C LYS A 504 -16.55 13.54 -26.88
N LEU A 505 -15.89 13.69 -28.02
CA LEU A 505 -14.51 14.17 -28.07
C LEU A 505 -14.43 15.64 -27.61
N LEU A 506 -13.66 15.91 -26.56
CA LEU A 506 -13.41 17.25 -26.02
C LEU A 506 -12.19 17.90 -26.66
N GLY A 507 -11.16 17.13 -27.01
CA GLY A 507 -9.95 17.63 -27.65
C GLY A 507 -8.94 16.54 -27.97
N GLU A 508 -7.93 16.88 -28.76
CA GLU A 508 -6.82 15.99 -29.11
C GLU A 508 -5.50 16.73 -28.88
N GLY A 509 -4.58 16.10 -28.15
CA GLY A 509 -3.26 16.64 -27.83
C GLY A 509 -2.13 15.66 -28.15
N ASN A 510 -0.89 16.04 -27.83
CA ASN A 510 0.30 15.24 -28.12
C ASN A 510 0.23 13.83 -27.52
N PHE A 511 -0.36 13.70 -26.32
CA PHE A 511 -0.47 12.45 -25.56
C PHE A 511 -1.70 11.59 -25.91
N GLY A 512 -2.65 12.10 -26.71
CA GLY A 512 -3.85 11.35 -27.09
C GLY A 512 -5.12 12.19 -27.15
N LYS A 513 -6.26 11.50 -27.21
CA LYS A 513 -7.60 12.10 -27.35
C LYS A 513 -8.27 12.18 -25.99
N VAL A 514 -8.92 13.29 -25.68
CA VAL A 514 -9.68 13.49 -24.45
C VAL A 514 -11.16 13.47 -24.80
N PHE A 515 -11.92 12.59 -24.17
CA PHE A 515 -13.36 12.46 -24.34
C PHE A 515 -14.10 12.87 -23.07
N ALA A 516 -15.27 13.48 -23.19
CA ALA A 516 -16.25 13.50 -22.13
C ALA A 516 -16.84 12.09 -22.01
N GLY A 517 -17.22 11.73 -20.78
CA GLY A 517 -17.92 10.50 -20.52
C GLY A 517 -18.57 10.52 -19.15
N GLU A 518 -19.23 9.41 -18.83
CA GLU A 518 -19.80 9.15 -17.53
C GLU A 518 -19.14 7.92 -16.94
N TYR A 519 -18.68 8.04 -15.70
CA TYR A 519 -18.18 6.93 -14.91
C TYR A 519 -19.29 6.44 -13.98
N ARG A 520 -19.67 5.17 -14.13
CA ARG A 520 -20.62 4.50 -13.27
C ARG A 520 -19.87 3.86 -12.10
N GLU A 521 -20.00 4.46 -10.93
CA GLU A 521 -19.47 3.91 -9.69
C GLU A 521 -20.15 2.58 -9.36
N GLU A 522 -19.49 1.70 -8.61
CA GLU A 522 -20.00 0.36 -8.24
C GLU A 522 -21.29 0.40 -7.41
N HIS A 523 -21.70 1.59 -6.94
CA HIS A 523 -22.93 1.83 -6.20
C HIS A 523 -24.08 2.38 -7.08
N GLY A 524 -23.87 2.50 -8.40
CA GLY A 524 -24.88 2.90 -9.38
C GLY A 524 -25.00 4.41 -9.63
N GLN A 525 -24.20 5.25 -8.96
CA GLN A 525 -24.11 6.68 -9.23
C GLN A 525 -23.24 6.94 -10.47
N THR A 526 -23.71 7.79 -11.38
CA THR A 526 -22.93 8.25 -12.54
C THR A 526 -22.30 9.60 -12.26
N VAL A 527 -21.00 9.70 -12.50
CA VAL A 527 -20.20 10.92 -12.34
C VAL A 527 -19.69 11.36 -13.72
N PRO A 528 -19.84 12.64 -14.10
CA PRO A 528 -19.26 13.14 -15.35
C PRO A 528 -17.73 13.20 -15.23
N VAL A 529 -17.05 12.60 -16.21
CA VAL A 529 -15.59 12.46 -16.23
C VAL A 529 -15.00 12.83 -17.59
N ALA A 530 -13.74 13.25 -17.58
CA ALA A 530 -12.91 13.38 -18.77
C ALA A 530 -12.01 12.13 -18.89
N ILE A 531 -12.09 11.45 -20.03
CA ILE A 531 -11.41 10.19 -20.34
C ILE A 531 -10.28 10.50 -21.33
N LYS A 532 -9.04 10.44 -20.86
CA LYS A 532 -7.84 10.62 -21.69
C LYS A 532 -7.42 9.28 -22.28
N ALA A 533 -7.70 9.07 -23.56
CA ALA A 533 -7.33 7.88 -24.31
C ALA A 533 -5.95 8.05 -24.96
N LEU A 534 -5.05 7.12 -24.69
CA LEU A 534 -3.68 7.14 -25.20
C LEU A 534 -3.62 6.74 -26.68
N LYS A 535 -2.63 7.28 -27.40
CA LYS A 535 -2.34 6.86 -28.78
C LYS A 535 -1.90 5.39 -28.79
N ALA A 536 -2.46 4.60 -29.71
CA ALA A 536 -2.17 3.17 -29.85
C ALA A 536 -0.68 2.86 -30.15
N THR A 537 0.07 3.85 -30.63
CA THR A 537 1.47 3.75 -31.03
C THR A 537 2.48 3.86 -29.87
N MET A 538 2.03 4.07 -28.62
CA MET A 538 2.94 4.17 -27.47
C MET A 538 3.56 2.80 -27.13
N ASP A 539 4.89 2.78 -26.91
CA ASP A 539 5.61 1.57 -26.52
C ASP A 539 5.23 1.09 -25.10
N ALA A 540 5.60 -0.15 -24.77
CA ALA A 540 5.25 -0.77 -23.50
C ALA A 540 5.92 -0.09 -22.29
N LYS A 541 7.08 0.54 -22.48
CA LYS A 541 7.85 1.20 -21.42
C LYS A 541 7.21 2.54 -21.06
N ALA A 542 6.83 3.35 -22.06
CA ALA A 542 6.08 4.59 -21.91
C ALA A 542 4.73 4.34 -21.24
N ARG A 543 4.06 3.24 -21.57
CA ARG A 543 2.78 2.84 -20.93
C ARG A 543 2.95 2.49 -19.44
N GLU A 544 4.05 1.86 -19.06
CA GLU A 544 4.35 1.52 -17.67
C GLU A 544 4.81 2.74 -16.85
N GLU A 545 5.65 3.60 -17.43
CA GLU A 545 6.07 4.87 -16.82
C GLU A 545 4.84 5.77 -16.56
N MET A 546 3.91 5.85 -17.50
CA MET A 546 2.67 6.60 -17.32
C MET A 546 1.76 6.01 -16.23
N LYS A 547 1.68 4.68 -16.08
CA LYS A 547 0.92 4.06 -14.98
C LYS A 547 1.51 4.42 -13.62
N LYS A 548 2.84 4.48 -13.51
CA LYS A 548 3.53 4.94 -12.30
C LYS A 548 3.24 6.41 -12.01
N GLU A 549 3.28 7.27 -13.03
CA GLU A 549 2.95 8.69 -12.92
C GLU A 549 1.48 8.89 -12.50
N ALA A 550 0.54 8.19 -13.13
CA ALA A 550 -0.88 8.22 -12.77
C ALA A 550 -1.16 7.74 -11.32
N PHE A 551 -0.35 6.81 -10.81
CA PHE A 551 -0.45 6.33 -9.44
C PHE A 551 -0.07 7.40 -8.42
N VAL A 552 1.07 8.08 -8.61
CA VAL A 552 1.51 9.19 -7.74
C VAL A 552 0.53 10.37 -7.84
N MET A 553 0.00 10.64 -9.03
CA MET A 553 -0.96 11.73 -9.25
C MET A 553 -2.31 11.52 -8.54
N LYS A 554 -2.75 10.28 -8.33
CA LYS A 554 -3.97 9.98 -7.56
C LYS A 554 -3.90 10.49 -6.11
N GLU A 555 -2.69 10.61 -5.57
CA GLU A 555 -2.45 11.09 -4.21
C GLU A 555 -2.52 12.62 -4.09
N LEU A 556 -2.44 13.34 -5.22
CA LEU A 556 -2.58 14.80 -5.24
C LEU A 556 -4.05 15.17 -5.00
N SER A 557 -4.30 15.76 -3.83
CA SER A 557 -5.62 16.24 -3.43
C SER A 557 -5.49 17.68 -2.99
N HIS A 558 -5.78 18.60 -3.92
CA HIS A 558 -5.75 20.03 -3.67
C HIS A 558 -6.84 20.74 -4.50
N PRO A 559 -7.54 21.75 -3.95
CA PRO A 559 -8.63 22.45 -4.68
C PRO A 559 -8.24 23.01 -6.04
N CYS A 560 -6.98 23.44 -6.21
CA CYS A 560 -6.44 23.99 -7.47
C CYS A 560 -5.77 22.94 -8.38
N ILE A 561 -5.93 21.64 -8.13
CA ILE A 561 -5.32 20.57 -8.94
C ILE A 561 -6.43 19.66 -9.45
N VAL A 562 -6.40 19.31 -10.73
CA VAL A 562 -7.34 18.34 -11.30
C VAL A 562 -7.10 16.98 -10.66
N ARG A 563 -8.14 16.44 -10.03
CA ARG A 563 -8.06 15.16 -9.34
C ARG A 563 -8.10 14.01 -10.34
N LEU A 564 -7.20 13.04 -10.15
CA LEU A 564 -7.12 11.85 -10.98
C LEU A 564 -7.70 10.64 -10.23
N TYR A 565 -8.78 10.06 -10.75
CA TYR A 565 -9.44 8.87 -10.19
C TYR A 565 -9.10 7.57 -10.97
N GLY A 566 -8.24 7.66 -11.99
CA GLY A 566 -8.15 6.70 -13.11
C GLY A 566 -8.78 7.28 -14.40
N VAL A 567 -9.71 8.21 -14.21
CA VAL A 567 -10.23 9.20 -15.18
C VAL A 567 -10.13 10.59 -14.54
N GLN A 568 -10.16 11.67 -15.33
CA GLN A 568 -10.07 13.05 -14.84
C GLN A 568 -11.47 13.61 -14.52
N GLU A 569 -11.53 14.58 -13.60
CA GLU A 569 -12.74 15.39 -13.39
C GLU A 569 -13.11 16.17 -14.67
N LEU A 570 -14.38 16.16 -15.07
CA LEU A 570 -14.84 16.90 -16.24
C LEU A 570 -14.98 18.39 -15.93
N LEU A 571 -14.16 19.23 -16.57
CA LEU A 571 -14.22 20.69 -16.47
C LEU A 571 -14.75 21.29 -17.77
N LEU A 572 -16.02 21.68 -17.75
CA LEU A 572 -16.80 22.04 -18.95
C LEU A 572 -16.40 23.39 -19.58
N MET A 573 -15.66 24.26 -18.87
CA MET A 573 -15.25 25.58 -19.40
C MET A 573 -13.93 25.55 -20.19
N GLY A 574 -13.29 24.39 -20.33
CA GLY A 574 -12.08 24.26 -21.15
C GLY A 574 -10.82 24.89 -20.52
N SER A 575 -9.83 25.17 -21.36
CA SER A 575 -8.53 25.72 -20.93
C SER A 575 -8.60 27.23 -20.68
N LEU A 576 -7.77 27.72 -19.77
CA LEU A 576 -7.61 29.14 -19.50
C LEU A 576 -7.08 29.88 -20.74
N LEU A 577 -6.24 29.24 -21.54
CA LEU A 577 -5.73 29.80 -22.80
C LEU A 577 -6.88 30.11 -23.77
N ASP A 578 -7.78 29.15 -23.98
CA ASP A 578 -8.94 29.34 -24.87
C ASP A 578 -9.88 30.41 -24.33
N TYR A 579 -10.09 30.43 -23.01
CA TYR A 579 -10.89 31.44 -22.34
C TYR A 579 -10.30 32.86 -22.52
N LEU A 580 -8.99 33.03 -22.32
CA LEU A 580 -8.29 34.30 -22.52
C LEU A 580 -8.40 34.81 -23.95
N LYS A 581 -8.23 33.92 -24.94
CA LYS A 581 -8.34 34.26 -26.37
C LYS A 581 -9.75 34.63 -26.80
N THR A 582 -10.77 34.02 -26.20
CA THR A 582 -12.18 34.29 -26.52
C THR A 582 -12.73 35.51 -25.77
N HIS A 583 -12.14 35.90 -24.64
CA HIS A 583 -12.62 36.98 -23.77
C HIS A 583 -11.60 38.10 -23.58
N VAL A 584 -11.14 38.72 -24.68
CA VAL A 584 -10.10 39.78 -24.70
C VAL A 584 -10.58 41.15 -24.12
N LYS A 585 -11.59 41.16 -23.25
CA LYS A 585 -12.17 42.39 -22.68
C LYS A 585 -11.50 42.77 -21.35
N ASN A 586 -11.43 44.07 -21.04
CA ASN A 586 -10.86 44.57 -19.77
C ASN A 586 -11.59 44.03 -18.51
N SER A 587 -12.82 43.55 -18.66
CA SER A 587 -13.67 43.07 -17.55
C SER A 587 -13.13 41.82 -16.83
N ILE A 588 -12.28 41.01 -17.48
CA ILE A 588 -11.72 39.81 -16.85
C ILE A 588 -10.39 40.05 -16.12
N ARG A 589 -9.78 41.24 -16.26
CA ARG A 589 -8.49 41.56 -15.61
C ARG A 589 -8.56 41.50 -14.08
N SER A 590 -9.73 41.79 -13.50
CA SER A 590 -9.97 41.68 -12.05
C SER A 590 -9.81 40.25 -11.53
N LEU A 591 -9.89 39.23 -12.40
CA LEU A 591 -9.73 37.82 -12.03
C LEU A 591 -8.28 37.33 -12.13
N PHE A 592 -7.38 38.09 -12.76
CA PHE A 592 -6.00 37.63 -13.02
C PHE A 592 -5.26 37.35 -11.71
N GLY A 593 -5.35 38.26 -10.73
CA GLY A 593 -4.74 38.06 -9.42
C GLY A 593 -5.28 36.81 -8.72
N LEU A 594 -6.57 36.50 -8.89
CA LEU A 594 -7.22 35.33 -8.32
C LEU A 594 -6.74 34.02 -8.98
N TRP A 595 -6.59 33.98 -10.30
CA TRP A 595 -6.07 32.80 -11.00
C TRP A 595 -4.60 32.57 -10.67
N ILE A 596 -3.77 33.62 -10.70
CA ILE A 596 -2.34 33.55 -10.35
C ILE A 596 -2.16 33.03 -8.92
N THR A 597 -2.95 33.53 -7.98
CA THR A 597 -2.93 33.07 -6.59
C THR A 597 -3.30 31.59 -6.49
N GLN A 598 -4.32 31.12 -7.23
CA GLN A 598 -4.71 29.71 -7.25
C GLN A 598 -3.61 28.81 -7.84
N ILE A 599 -2.95 29.23 -8.93
CA ILE A 599 -1.85 28.48 -9.55
C ILE A 599 -0.69 28.32 -8.57
N ILE A 600 -0.28 29.41 -7.88
CA ILE A 600 0.81 29.32 -6.90
C ILE A 600 0.44 28.38 -5.74
N HIS A 601 -0.79 28.42 -5.24
CA HIS A 601 -1.20 27.49 -4.18
C HIS A 601 -1.15 26.02 -4.63
N GLY A 602 -1.60 25.73 -5.85
CA GLY A 602 -1.48 24.40 -6.44
C GLY A 602 -0.02 23.96 -6.60
N MET A 603 0.83 24.82 -7.15
CA MET A 603 2.25 24.50 -7.37
C MET A 603 3.06 24.42 -6.06
N ALA A 604 2.74 25.23 -5.04
CA ALA A 604 3.34 25.13 -3.71
C ALA A 604 2.95 23.83 -2.99
N TYR A 605 1.77 23.29 -3.28
CA TYR A 605 1.38 21.96 -2.82
C TYR A 605 2.19 20.86 -3.54
N MET A 606 2.34 20.96 -4.87
CA MET A 606 3.14 20.02 -5.66
C MET A 606 4.62 20.01 -5.26
N GLU A 607 5.21 21.19 -5.03
CA GLU A 607 6.59 21.34 -4.55
C GLU A 607 6.78 20.64 -3.19
N ARG A 608 5.85 20.81 -2.24
CA ARG A 608 5.88 20.09 -0.95
C ARG A 608 5.74 18.57 -1.10
N LYS A 609 5.03 18.13 -2.12
CA LYS A 609 4.87 16.71 -2.48
C LYS A 609 6.04 16.18 -3.33
N ARG A 610 7.09 16.99 -3.56
CA ARG A 610 8.27 16.65 -4.39
C ARG A 610 7.88 16.23 -5.81
N PHE A 611 6.92 16.93 -6.39
CA PHE A 611 6.39 16.64 -7.70
C PHE A 611 6.66 17.80 -8.66
N VAL A 612 7.28 17.52 -9.81
CA VAL A 612 7.65 18.52 -10.82
C VAL A 612 6.70 18.42 -12.00
N HIS A 613 6.06 19.53 -12.38
CA HIS A 613 5.02 19.58 -13.40
C HIS A 613 5.58 19.42 -14.83
N ARG A 614 6.67 20.12 -15.17
CA ARG A 614 7.38 20.03 -16.47
C ARG A 614 6.64 20.56 -17.71
N ASP A 615 5.40 21.00 -17.56
CA ASP A 615 4.59 21.57 -18.65
C ASP A 615 3.56 22.57 -18.09
N LEU A 616 3.97 23.41 -17.14
CA LEU A 616 3.09 24.43 -16.59
C LEU A 616 2.91 25.56 -17.62
N ALA A 617 1.70 25.68 -18.16
CA ALA A 617 1.32 26.66 -19.17
C ALA A 617 -0.18 26.97 -19.10
N ALA A 618 -0.63 28.10 -19.66
CA ALA A 618 -2.06 28.47 -19.63
C ALA A 618 -2.98 27.43 -20.29
N ARG A 619 -2.50 26.69 -21.29
CA ARG A 619 -3.23 25.56 -21.92
C ARG A 619 -3.53 24.40 -20.95
N ASN A 620 -2.69 24.23 -19.93
CA ASN A 620 -2.79 23.16 -18.94
C ASN A 620 -3.46 23.64 -17.65
N ILE A 621 -3.99 24.87 -17.63
CA ILE A 621 -4.88 25.36 -16.58
C ILE A 621 -6.31 25.21 -17.08
N LEU A 622 -7.13 24.41 -16.40
CA LEU A 622 -8.54 24.21 -16.74
C LEU A 622 -9.45 25.03 -15.85
N MET A 623 -10.56 25.50 -16.40
CA MET A 623 -11.52 26.33 -15.69
C MET A 623 -12.70 25.49 -15.19
N GLN A 624 -12.99 25.57 -13.88
CA GLN A 624 -14.21 25.03 -13.28
C GLN A 624 -15.33 26.07 -13.28
N SER A 625 -14.98 27.32 -13.00
CA SER A 625 -15.84 28.50 -13.11
C SER A 625 -14.97 29.72 -13.46
N HIS A 626 -15.58 30.86 -13.74
CA HIS A 626 -14.85 32.13 -13.93
C HIS A 626 -13.88 32.47 -12.79
N SER A 627 -14.19 32.07 -11.56
CA SER A 627 -13.39 32.33 -10.36
C SER A 627 -12.59 31.13 -9.85
N ARG A 628 -12.73 29.94 -10.46
CA ARG A 628 -12.07 28.70 -10.02
C ARG A 628 -11.33 28.00 -11.15
N ILE A 629 -10.03 27.77 -10.94
CA ILE A 629 -9.15 27.09 -11.89
C ILE A 629 -8.52 25.85 -11.25
N LYS A 630 -8.10 24.91 -12.09
CA LYS A 630 -7.36 23.72 -11.69
C LYS A 630 -6.22 23.45 -12.65
N ILE A 631 -5.05 23.18 -12.09
CA ILE A 631 -3.85 22.76 -12.83
C ILE A 631 -4.08 21.33 -13.31
N SER A 632 -3.78 21.06 -14.58
CA SER A 632 -4.08 19.81 -15.28
C SER A 632 -2.90 19.34 -16.14
N ASP A 633 -3.08 18.21 -16.83
CA ASP A 633 -2.15 17.72 -17.86
C ASP A 633 -0.69 17.53 -17.41
N PHE A 634 -0.57 16.79 -16.31
CA PHE A 634 0.67 16.28 -15.75
C PHE A 634 1.29 15.11 -16.56
N GLY A 635 0.96 14.97 -17.85
CA GLY A 635 1.40 13.86 -18.71
C GLY A 635 2.91 13.83 -19.02
N LEU A 636 3.65 14.79 -18.48
CA LEU A 636 5.11 14.85 -18.46
C LEU A 636 5.67 14.95 -17.03
N SER A 637 4.82 14.97 -16.00
CA SER A 637 5.24 15.23 -14.62
C SER A 637 5.81 14.00 -13.94
N ARG A 638 6.85 14.18 -13.12
CA ARG A 638 7.56 13.07 -12.46
C ARG A 638 7.83 13.36 -10.99
N SER A 639 7.76 12.32 -10.16
CA SER A 639 8.30 12.36 -8.80
C SER A 639 9.82 12.34 -8.85
N VAL A 640 10.46 13.10 -7.97
CA VAL A 640 11.92 13.20 -7.92
C VAL A 640 12.44 12.40 -6.71
N ASP A 641 13.33 11.43 -6.97
CA ASP A 641 14.03 10.68 -5.92
C ASP A 641 15.37 11.36 -5.57
N SER A 642 15.76 11.25 -4.28
CA SER A 642 16.98 11.61 -3.53
C SER A 642 17.93 12.75 -3.98
N ASN A 643 18.05 13.09 -5.25
CA ASN A 643 18.96 14.11 -5.81
C ASN A 643 18.25 15.39 -6.31
N ASP A 644 16.95 15.56 -6.09
CA ASP A 644 16.18 16.79 -6.40
C ASP A 644 16.21 17.25 -7.89
N TYR A 645 16.56 16.38 -8.85
CA TYR A 645 16.40 16.65 -10.30
C TYR A 645 16.19 15.41 -11.18
N TYR A 646 15.62 15.60 -12.38
CA TYR A 646 15.41 14.57 -13.42
C TYR A 646 16.09 14.95 -14.76
N VAL A 647 16.54 13.95 -15.54
CA VAL A 647 17.18 14.09 -16.88
C VAL A 647 16.38 13.29 -17.93
N GLN A 648 15.98 13.91 -19.05
CA GLN A 648 15.14 13.32 -20.10
C GLN A 648 15.97 12.65 -21.23
N HIS A 649 15.47 11.52 -21.77
CA HIS A 649 16.15 10.71 -22.80
C HIS A 649 15.26 10.35 -24.03
N SER A 650 14.23 11.14 -24.40
CA SER A 650 13.27 10.78 -25.47
C SER A 650 12.93 11.90 -26.48
N ASP A 651 12.68 11.52 -27.74
CA ASP A 651 12.38 12.37 -28.93
C ASP A 651 10.97 13.00 -28.98
N THR A 652 10.38 13.29 -27.83
CA THR A 652 9.03 13.92 -27.75
C THR A 652 9.10 15.44 -28.04
N PRO A 653 8.16 16.03 -28.79
CA PRO A 653 8.12 17.48 -29.01
C PRO A 653 8.06 18.25 -27.69
N ILE A 654 9.03 19.14 -27.46
CA ILE A 654 9.23 19.84 -26.19
C ILE A 654 8.68 21.27 -26.28
N PRO A 655 7.92 21.77 -25.27
CA PRO A 655 7.40 23.14 -25.26
C PRO A 655 8.49 24.14 -24.85
N ILE A 656 9.45 24.37 -25.74
CA ILE A 656 10.70 25.11 -25.48
C ILE A 656 10.47 26.53 -24.93
N ALA A 657 9.41 27.21 -25.40
CA ALA A 657 9.07 28.56 -24.95
C ALA A 657 8.66 28.65 -23.45
N TRP A 658 8.42 27.54 -22.75
CA TRP A 658 8.10 27.54 -21.32
C TRP A 658 9.27 27.06 -20.45
N TYR A 659 10.36 26.57 -21.05
CA TYR A 659 11.42 25.89 -20.31
C TYR A 659 12.49 26.83 -19.79
N ALA A 660 13.00 26.50 -18.61
CA ALA A 660 14.10 27.18 -17.99
C ALA A 660 15.44 26.85 -18.69
N PRO A 661 16.47 27.71 -18.60
CA PRO A 661 17.78 27.46 -19.20
C PRO A 661 18.34 26.06 -18.85
N GLU A 662 18.29 25.66 -17.58
CA GLU A 662 18.79 24.35 -17.15
C GLU A 662 17.99 23.17 -17.72
N SER A 663 16.72 23.38 -18.03
CA SER A 663 15.86 22.38 -18.67
C SER A 663 16.10 22.31 -20.17
N LEU A 664 16.46 23.42 -20.81
CA LEU A 664 16.81 23.49 -22.24
C LEU A 664 18.20 22.87 -22.52
N PHE A 665 19.21 23.25 -21.73
CA PHE A 665 20.61 22.89 -22.02
C PHE A 665 21.07 21.60 -21.35
N ARG A 666 20.52 21.28 -20.17
CA ARG A 666 20.98 20.16 -19.34
C ARG A 666 19.88 19.14 -19.07
N TYR A 667 18.71 19.31 -19.69
CA TYR A 667 17.52 18.49 -19.47
C TYR A 667 17.14 18.34 -17.99
N LYS A 668 17.51 19.30 -17.14
CA LYS A 668 17.33 19.25 -15.70
C LYS A 668 15.97 19.84 -15.32
N PHE A 669 15.08 19.02 -14.76
CA PHE A 669 13.75 19.46 -14.31
C PHE A 669 13.65 19.46 -12.78
N THR A 670 13.19 20.57 -12.22
CA THR A 670 13.05 20.83 -10.78
C THR A 670 11.84 21.74 -10.49
N SER A 671 11.44 21.87 -9.22
CA SER A 671 10.44 22.88 -8.83
C SER A 671 10.86 24.31 -9.24
N LYS A 672 12.17 24.60 -9.31
CA LYS A 672 12.71 25.90 -9.77
C LYS A 672 12.60 26.10 -11.28
N SER A 673 12.59 25.03 -12.08
CA SER A 673 12.25 25.13 -13.50
C SER A 673 10.75 25.32 -13.73
N ASP A 674 9.90 24.78 -12.84
CA ASP A 674 8.46 25.08 -12.87
C ASP A 674 8.17 26.54 -12.47
N VAL A 675 8.97 27.13 -11.58
CA VAL A 675 8.89 28.57 -11.26
C VAL A 675 9.14 29.43 -12.50
N TRP A 676 10.09 29.05 -13.37
CA TRP A 676 10.29 29.73 -14.65
C TRP A 676 9.05 29.61 -15.55
N SER A 677 8.53 28.38 -15.69
CA SER A 677 7.33 28.08 -16.49
C SER A 677 6.10 28.86 -15.98
N PHE A 678 6.01 29.04 -14.66
CA PHE A 678 5.00 29.87 -14.01
C PHE A 678 5.12 31.35 -14.42
N GLY A 679 6.34 31.90 -14.50
CA GLY A 679 6.57 33.25 -15.00
C GLY A 679 6.05 33.43 -16.43
N VAL A 680 6.27 32.44 -17.30
CA VAL A 680 5.71 32.43 -18.67
C VAL A 680 4.18 32.33 -18.65
N THR A 681 3.62 31.49 -17.77
CA THR A 681 2.16 31.37 -17.59
C THR A 681 1.53 32.68 -17.12
N MET A 682 2.18 33.41 -16.19
CA MET A 682 1.73 34.75 -15.80
C MET A 682 1.76 35.71 -17.00
N TRP A 683 2.80 35.64 -17.82
CA TRP A 683 2.90 36.46 -19.03
C TRP A 683 1.74 36.17 -19.99
N GLU A 684 1.41 34.89 -20.22
CA GLU A 684 0.25 34.46 -21.03
C GLU A 684 -1.06 35.04 -20.50
N ILE A 685 -1.28 35.04 -19.18
CA ILE A 685 -2.49 35.61 -18.56
C ILE A 685 -2.60 37.11 -18.86
N TYR A 686 -1.52 37.87 -18.66
CA TYR A 686 -1.53 39.32 -18.88
C TYR A 686 -1.51 39.72 -20.36
N SER A 687 -1.05 38.85 -21.26
CA SER A 687 -1.06 39.06 -22.70
C SER A 687 -2.32 38.53 -23.39
N PHE A 688 -3.31 38.04 -22.62
CA PHE A 688 -4.54 37.42 -23.15
C PHE A 688 -4.28 36.20 -24.05
N GLY A 689 -3.32 35.37 -23.67
CA GLY A 689 -3.05 34.11 -24.33
C GLY A 689 -2.24 34.24 -25.63
N GLN A 690 -1.48 35.33 -25.78
CA GLN A 690 -0.49 35.42 -26.85
C GLN A 690 0.56 34.31 -26.71
N TYR A 691 1.12 33.88 -27.83
CA TYR A 691 2.20 32.90 -27.82
C TYR A 691 3.49 33.58 -27.31
N PRO A 692 4.18 33.01 -26.30
CA PRO A 692 5.43 33.57 -25.80
C PRO A 692 6.49 33.63 -26.90
N TYR A 693 7.25 34.73 -26.96
CA TYR A 693 8.27 35.00 -27.98
C TYR A 693 7.74 35.16 -29.42
N GLY A 694 6.42 35.16 -29.62
CA GLY A 694 5.81 35.45 -30.92
C GLY A 694 6.18 34.42 -31.99
N SER A 695 6.73 34.88 -33.11
CA SER A 695 7.14 34.03 -34.24
C SER A 695 8.62 33.65 -34.21
N MET A 696 9.32 33.88 -33.10
CA MET A 696 10.74 33.57 -32.98
C MET A 696 10.98 32.05 -33.12
N PRO A 697 11.92 31.61 -33.97
CA PRO A 697 12.34 30.21 -34.06
C PRO A 697 12.87 29.67 -32.73
N THR A 698 12.78 28.36 -32.57
CA THR A 698 13.12 27.66 -31.32
C THR A 698 14.59 27.82 -30.92
N GLU A 699 15.47 27.78 -31.91
CA GLU A 699 16.91 27.95 -31.78
C GLU A 699 17.25 29.38 -31.32
N GLU A 700 16.53 30.38 -31.85
CA GLU A 700 16.69 31.79 -31.49
C GLU A 700 16.18 32.09 -30.08
N ILE A 701 15.07 31.46 -29.65
CA ILE A 701 14.57 31.59 -28.27
C ILE A 701 15.64 31.15 -27.27
N THR A 702 16.30 30.04 -27.57
CA THR A 702 17.33 29.46 -26.70
C THR A 702 18.53 30.41 -26.56
N GLN A 703 19.01 30.96 -27.67
CA GLN A 703 20.10 31.96 -27.70
C GLN A 703 19.69 33.26 -27.01
N PHE A 704 18.46 33.73 -27.23
CA PHE A 704 17.93 34.93 -26.59
C PHE A 704 17.89 34.79 -25.07
N ILE A 705 17.45 33.64 -24.55
CA ILE A 705 17.43 33.36 -23.11
C ILE A 705 18.84 33.28 -22.53
N GLU A 706 19.77 32.64 -23.22
CA GLU A 706 21.19 32.51 -22.84
C GLU A 706 21.90 33.87 -22.80
N ALA A 707 21.59 34.76 -23.75
CA ALA A 707 22.01 36.16 -23.74
C ALA A 707 21.30 37.03 -22.68
N ASN A 708 20.66 36.39 -21.70
CA ASN A 708 19.89 37.00 -20.62
C ASN A 708 18.66 37.83 -21.07
N GLY A 709 18.18 37.60 -22.29
CA GLY A 709 16.94 38.18 -22.82
C GLY A 709 15.69 37.61 -22.15
N ARG A 710 14.67 38.46 -21.94
CA ARG A 710 13.40 38.11 -21.29
C ARG A 710 12.20 38.65 -22.07
N LEU A 711 11.05 38.01 -21.93
CA LEU A 711 9.79 38.47 -22.53
C LEU A 711 9.46 39.89 -22.04
N GLN A 712 9.05 40.76 -22.95
CA GLN A 712 8.70 42.14 -22.60
C GLN A 712 7.45 42.21 -21.72
N ARG A 713 7.32 43.28 -20.92
CA ARG A 713 6.15 43.51 -20.07
C ARG A 713 4.86 43.61 -20.91
N PRO A 714 3.83 42.77 -20.66
CA PRO A 714 2.57 42.84 -21.38
C PRO A 714 1.85 44.19 -21.22
N PRO A 715 1.10 44.65 -22.23
CA PRO A 715 0.26 45.84 -22.13
C PRO A 715 -0.78 45.74 -21.01
N GLY A 716 -0.77 46.71 -20.09
CA GLY A 716 -1.68 46.74 -18.93
C GLY A 716 -1.23 45.89 -17.73
N CYS A 717 -0.03 45.31 -17.78
CA CYS A 717 0.63 44.69 -16.62
C CYS A 717 1.35 45.76 -15.78
N SER A 718 1.12 45.80 -14.46
CA SER A 718 1.81 46.74 -13.56
C SER A 718 3.31 46.42 -13.49
N SER A 719 4.16 47.44 -13.28
CA SER A 719 5.60 47.23 -13.09
C SER A 719 5.87 46.30 -11.90
N SER A 720 5.05 46.42 -10.86
CA SER A 720 5.09 45.55 -9.67
C SER A 720 4.84 44.08 -10.02
N THR A 721 3.85 43.79 -10.87
CA THR A 721 3.55 42.41 -11.26
C THR A 721 4.59 41.85 -12.24
N TYR A 722 5.09 42.69 -13.15
CA TYR A 722 6.18 42.29 -14.05
C TYR A 722 7.49 41.99 -13.31
N GLU A 723 7.78 42.69 -12.21
CA GLU A 723 8.92 42.38 -11.34
C GLU A 723 8.86 40.93 -10.82
N ILE A 724 7.66 40.41 -10.54
CA ILE A 724 7.47 39.02 -10.11
C ILE A 724 7.83 38.05 -11.25
N MET A 725 7.41 38.36 -12.49
CA MET A 725 7.78 37.57 -13.67
C MET A 725 9.31 37.55 -13.85
N LEU A 726 9.97 38.71 -13.72
CA LEU A 726 11.43 38.81 -13.80
C LEU A 726 12.14 37.99 -12.71
N ARG A 727 11.61 37.98 -11.47
CA ARG A 727 12.14 37.13 -10.38
C ARG A 727 11.98 35.63 -10.69
N CYS A 728 10.92 35.24 -11.40
CA CYS A 728 10.75 33.86 -11.86
C CYS A 728 11.76 33.49 -12.95
N TRP A 729 12.21 34.47 -13.74
CA TRP A 729 13.16 34.28 -14.84
C TRP A 729 14.62 34.64 -14.50
N VAL A 730 15.01 34.57 -13.23
CA VAL A 730 16.43 34.64 -12.86
C VAL A 730 17.18 33.47 -13.50
N HIS A 731 18.36 33.71 -14.06
CA HIS A 731 19.11 32.68 -14.80
C HIS A 731 19.44 31.48 -13.89
N GLU A 732 20.04 31.76 -12.73
CA GLU A 732 20.44 30.73 -11.77
C GLU A 732 19.24 30.14 -10.99
N PRO A 733 19.04 28.80 -11.01
CA PRO A 733 17.84 28.20 -10.41
C PRO A 733 17.73 28.40 -8.89
N HIS A 734 18.86 28.49 -8.19
CA HIS A 734 18.88 28.64 -6.73
C HIS A 734 18.46 30.05 -6.29
N ASP A 735 18.65 31.06 -7.14
CA ASP A 735 18.27 32.45 -6.88
C ASP A 735 16.81 32.75 -7.21
N ARG A 736 16.14 31.87 -7.95
CA ARG A 736 14.69 31.97 -8.18
C ARG A 736 13.93 31.75 -6.87
N PRO A 737 12.82 32.46 -6.61
CA PRO A 737 11.99 32.20 -5.44
C PRO A 737 11.39 30.78 -5.48
N SER A 738 11.05 30.19 -4.33
CA SER A 738 10.18 29.00 -4.29
C SER A 738 8.70 29.39 -4.47
N PHE A 739 7.80 28.45 -4.75
CA PHE A 739 6.36 28.78 -4.79
C PHE A 739 5.84 29.31 -3.45
N PRO A 740 6.26 28.78 -2.28
CA PRO A 740 5.98 29.40 -0.98
C PRO A 740 6.51 30.84 -0.84
N ASP A 741 7.66 31.17 -1.42
CA ASP A 741 8.19 32.54 -1.38
C ASP A 741 7.39 33.48 -2.29
N LEU A 742 6.93 32.98 -3.45
CA LEU A 742 6.02 33.73 -4.31
C LEU A 742 4.71 34.11 -3.59
N LEU A 743 4.15 33.24 -2.74
CA LEU A 743 2.98 33.58 -1.90
C LEU A 743 3.28 34.74 -0.95
N LYS A 744 4.45 34.76 -0.31
CA LYS A 744 4.86 35.86 0.57
C LYS A 744 5.04 37.16 -0.21
N ILE A 745 5.62 37.07 -1.42
CA ILE A 745 5.79 38.22 -2.32
C ILE A 745 4.42 38.78 -2.72
N LEU A 746 3.44 37.93 -3.06
CA LEU A 746 2.08 38.38 -3.38
C LEU A 746 1.35 39.02 -2.19
N ALA A 747 1.52 38.48 -0.98
CA ALA A 747 0.86 39.00 0.22
C ALA A 747 1.23 40.46 0.52
N ASN A 748 2.40 40.90 0.07
CA ASN A 748 2.89 42.27 0.24
C ASN A 748 2.48 43.23 -0.90
N ARG A 749 1.64 42.78 -1.85
CA ARG A 749 1.20 43.59 -3.00
C ARG A 749 -0.32 43.80 -2.95
N SER A 750 -0.76 45.06 -2.90
CA SER A 750 -2.18 45.45 -2.78
C SER A 750 -3.07 44.83 -3.86
N GLU A 751 -2.55 44.65 -5.07
CA GLU A 751 -3.23 44.03 -6.23
C GLU A 751 -3.67 42.57 -5.97
N PHE A 752 -3.08 41.87 -5.00
CA PHE A 752 -3.34 40.44 -4.73
C PHE A 752 -4.01 40.17 -3.38
N ILE A 753 -4.13 41.17 -2.49
CA ILE A 753 -4.70 40.98 -1.13
C ILE A 753 -6.13 40.43 -1.19
N SER A 754 -6.98 41.04 -2.02
CA SER A 754 -8.38 40.60 -2.19
C SER A 754 -8.47 39.19 -2.77
N ALA A 755 -7.59 38.85 -3.72
CA ALA A 755 -7.50 37.51 -4.31
C ALA A 755 -7.09 36.45 -3.29
N ILE A 756 -6.14 36.75 -2.41
CA ILE A 756 -5.68 35.86 -1.33
C ILE A 756 -6.81 35.62 -0.32
N GLN A 757 -7.49 36.68 0.12
CA GLN A 757 -8.62 36.57 1.05
C GLN A 757 -9.78 35.78 0.44
N HIS A 758 -10.08 36.02 -0.83
CA HIS A 758 -11.13 35.30 -1.56
C HIS A 758 -10.78 33.81 -1.70
N PHE A 759 -9.52 33.47 -2.01
CA PHE A 759 -9.09 32.08 -2.07
C PHE A 759 -9.17 31.38 -0.70
N GLN A 760 -8.74 32.04 0.38
CA GLN A 760 -8.84 31.52 1.75
C GLN A 760 -10.29 31.26 2.19
N ALA A 761 -11.25 32.05 1.71
CA ALA A 761 -12.67 31.82 1.95
C ALA A 761 -13.21 30.62 1.16
N LEU A 762 -12.74 30.42 -0.08
CA LEU A 762 -13.12 29.29 -0.93
C LEU A 762 -12.54 27.95 -0.48
N SER A 763 -11.41 27.93 0.25
CA SER A 763 -10.71 26.72 0.70
C SER A 763 -11.17 26.18 2.07
N LYS A 764 -12.13 26.84 2.74
CA LYS A 764 -12.73 26.40 4.02
C LYS A 764 -13.94 25.46 3.84
N TYR A 765 -14.31 25.19 2.58
CA TYR A 765 -15.34 24.24 2.14
C TYR A 765 -14.70 23.27 1.14
#